data_AF-A0A0M3V584-F1
#
_entry.id   AF-A0A0M3V584-F1
#
_cell.length_a   1.000
_cell.length_b   1.000
_cell.length_c   1.000
_cell.angle_alpha   90.00
_cell.angle_beta   90.00
_cell.angle_gamma   90.00
#
_symmetry.space_group_name_H-M   'P 1'
#
loop_
_entity.id
_entity.type
_entity.pdbx_description
1 polymer ?
#
loop_
_entity_poly.entity_id
_entity_poly.type
_entity_poly.pdbx_seq_one_letter_code
_entity_poly.pdbx_strand_id
1 'polypeptide(L)'
;MQTESYHQEQARLEALRRYQILDTEPEQAYDNLARLAAFICGTSIALVNFIDENRQWFKAKLGIDVPEMPRNVGLSYLCLERQDIVVINDTLVNEQYAANPAVTGYPHVRFYAGVPLISPDGQILGTLCAIDPQPRKLNQQQVEALLALGRQVISQLELRRNLAERQQTEAFLRESDQRLKLALQAAKLGSWQLDLKTRELAASSQCHLNFGLSPEVEFTYNKLLECIHPDDRSYMQECVREAIENHGDYEAEYRCIWPDNSIHWILARGTVIYDVANQPIRMIGVTLDVTDRKQAEEELKRQNLRSQLFAEITLKIRESLQLEEILQTTVKEVQKLLQADRVLIFRLCPDGSGTVVQEAVLPGWPVVLGQNILDPCFQENYIEKYRQGRISAIFDIATANIQDCHKEFLQQFGVQANLVVPILIRDGIWGLLVAHQCAHPRHWNNFETELLLQLANQIGIALSQAQLLEQETRHVQELARSNSELEQFAYVASHDLQEPLRMVTSYLQLLERKYSSQLDATADQFINYAVDGARRMQNLINDLLNYSRVTTRGQPFVEVDCAEILGQAIANLKFAIEDSSAEITYDHLPIITADPIQLTQVFQNLIANAIKFRRDIAPRIHIGAFRADEGDGGQGGQGGQGGNLDKDVSSTLSPPSTLSTQHSALSTPQEWLFCVSDNGIGLEAQYAERIFVIFQRLHGRSKYPGTGIGLAICKKIIERHGGRIWVESESGQGSKFYFTIPDQAGQQS
;
A
#
# COMPACT_ATOMS: atom_id res chain seq x y z
N MET A 1 38.08 -6.17 -66.92
CA MET A 1 38.30 -4.92 -67.69
C MET A 1 37.25 -3.85 -67.41
N GLN A 2 36.01 -3.90 -67.94
CA GLN A 2 35.02 -2.81 -67.72
C GLN A 2 34.72 -2.56 -66.22
N THR A 3 34.57 -3.59 -65.40
CA THR A 3 34.30 -3.47 -63.97
C THR A 3 35.46 -2.86 -63.18
N GLU A 4 36.71 -3.21 -63.50
CA GLU A 4 37.91 -2.68 -62.83
C GLU A 4 38.10 -1.19 -63.14
N SER A 5 37.89 -0.79 -64.40
CA SER A 5 37.95 0.62 -64.82
C SER A 5 36.87 1.46 -64.13
N TYR A 6 35.67 0.91 -63.92
CA TYR A 6 34.61 1.56 -63.14
C TYR A 6 34.98 1.74 -61.67
N HIS A 7 35.52 0.71 -61.01
CA HIS A 7 35.95 0.81 -59.61
C HIS A 7 37.12 1.79 -59.41
N GLN A 8 38.08 1.85 -60.35
CA GLN A 8 39.18 2.82 -60.31
C GLN A 8 38.66 4.26 -60.44
N GLU A 9 37.73 4.52 -61.34
CA GLU A 9 37.13 5.85 -61.50
C GLU A 9 36.30 6.28 -60.27
N GLN A 10 35.56 5.37 -59.65
CA GLN A 10 34.83 5.68 -58.40
C GLN A 10 35.79 6.02 -57.25
N ALA A 11 36.85 5.24 -57.04
CA ALA A 11 37.85 5.53 -56.01
C ALA A 11 38.55 6.90 -56.24
N ARG A 12 38.78 7.28 -57.50
CA ARG A 12 39.32 8.58 -57.90
C ARG A 12 38.35 9.73 -57.61
N LEU A 13 37.06 9.56 -57.89
CA LEU A 13 36.02 10.54 -57.58
C LEU A 13 35.81 10.70 -56.07
N GLU A 14 35.86 9.61 -55.30
CA GLU A 14 35.86 9.63 -53.84
C GLU A 14 37.11 10.33 -53.28
N ALA A 15 38.28 10.13 -53.88
CA ALA A 15 39.50 10.87 -53.54
C ALA A 15 39.32 12.38 -53.78
N LEU A 16 38.81 12.79 -54.94
CA LEU A 16 38.58 14.20 -55.25
C LEU A 16 37.54 14.83 -54.31
N ARG A 17 36.45 14.13 -54.01
CA ARG A 17 35.38 14.59 -53.10
C ARG A 17 35.88 14.77 -51.66
N ARG A 18 36.84 13.96 -51.18
CA ARG A 18 37.45 14.10 -49.84
C ARG A 18 38.11 15.46 -49.59
N TYR A 19 38.66 16.13 -50.61
CA TYR A 19 39.28 17.45 -50.46
C TYR A 19 38.28 18.62 -50.49
N GLN A 20 37.01 18.37 -50.83
CA GLN A 20 35.96 19.40 -50.95
C GLN A 20 36.40 20.63 -51.76
N ILE A 21 37.18 20.41 -52.83
CA ILE A 21 37.86 21.46 -53.61
C ILE A 21 37.00 22.01 -54.75
N LEU A 22 36.12 21.20 -55.31
CA LEU A 22 35.22 21.57 -56.42
C LEU A 22 34.26 22.70 -55.99
N ASP A 23 33.91 23.57 -56.94
CA ASP A 23 32.99 24.70 -56.76
C ASP A 23 33.36 25.69 -55.64
N THR A 24 34.63 25.73 -55.24
CA THR A 24 35.12 26.65 -54.20
C THR A 24 35.70 27.94 -54.78
N GLU A 25 35.55 29.04 -54.03
CA GLU A 25 36.05 30.37 -54.39
C GLU A 25 37.52 30.36 -54.86
N PRO A 26 37.92 31.26 -55.78
CA PRO A 26 39.31 31.37 -56.22
C PRO A 26 40.28 31.56 -55.04
N GLU A 27 41.40 30.84 -55.08
CA GLU A 27 42.42 30.90 -54.03
C GLU A 27 43.75 31.31 -54.64
N GLN A 28 44.28 32.45 -54.16
CA GLN A 28 45.51 33.07 -54.65
C GLN A 28 46.71 32.11 -54.72
N ALA A 29 46.77 31.10 -53.85
CA ALA A 29 47.80 30.06 -53.87
C ALA A 29 47.81 29.27 -55.20
N TYR A 30 46.63 28.82 -55.68
CA TYR A 30 46.52 28.10 -56.95
C TYR A 30 46.69 29.04 -58.15
N ASP A 31 46.19 30.28 -58.06
CA ASP A 31 46.40 31.28 -59.12
C ASP A 31 47.87 31.65 -59.31
N ASN A 32 48.64 31.67 -58.22
CA ASN A 32 50.09 31.85 -58.29
C ASN A 32 50.78 30.65 -58.95
N LEU A 33 50.34 29.42 -58.66
CA LEU A 33 50.88 28.20 -59.29
C LEU A 33 50.55 28.14 -60.80
N ALA A 34 49.34 28.52 -61.20
CA ALA A 34 48.96 28.65 -62.62
C ALA A 34 49.81 29.74 -63.32
N ARG A 35 49.98 30.93 -62.69
CA ARG A 35 50.83 31.99 -63.22
C ARG A 35 52.30 31.58 -63.36
N LEU A 36 52.85 30.84 -62.39
CA LEU A 36 54.21 30.30 -62.48
C LEU A 36 54.35 29.25 -63.59
N ALA A 37 53.36 28.37 -63.78
CA ALA A 37 53.36 27.42 -64.88
C ALA A 37 53.37 28.11 -66.25
N ALA A 38 52.52 29.13 -66.44
CA ALA A 38 52.52 29.95 -67.66
C ALA A 38 53.87 30.65 -67.88
N PHE A 39 54.44 31.27 -66.84
CA PHE A 39 55.71 31.97 -66.93
C PHE A 39 56.87 31.03 -67.29
N ILE A 40 56.96 29.86 -66.65
CA ILE A 40 58.02 28.86 -66.87
C ILE A 40 57.93 28.25 -68.26
N CYS A 41 56.73 27.89 -68.71
CA CYS A 41 56.51 27.34 -70.06
C CYS A 41 56.48 28.42 -71.16
N GLY A 42 56.44 29.70 -70.78
CA GLY A 42 56.31 30.84 -71.67
C GLY A 42 54.95 30.93 -72.38
N THR A 43 53.91 30.30 -71.83
CA THR A 43 52.59 30.12 -72.49
C THR A 43 51.60 31.24 -72.16
N SER A 44 50.64 31.47 -73.06
CA SER A 44 49.53 32.41 -72.83
C SER A 44 48.45 31.90 -71.89
N ILE A 45 48.28 30.58 -71.77
CA ILE A 45 47.25 29.93 -70.93
C ILE A 45 47.91 28.97 -69.94
N ALA A 46 47.40 28.92 -68.72
CA ALA A 46 47.70 27.87 -67.76
C ALA A 46 46.55 27.66 -66.76
N LEU A 47 46.30 26.41 -66.38
CA LEU A 47 45.16 26.00 -65.55
C LEU A 47 45.62 25.05 -64.44
N VAL A 48 45.08 25.22 -63.24
CA VAL A 48 44.94 24.13 -62.26
C VAL A 48 43.51 23.63 -62.40
N ASN A 49 43.34 22.43 -62.96
CA ASN A 49 42.03 21.80 -63.11
C ASN A 49 41.90 20.54 -62.26
N PHE A 50 40.68 20.27 -61.82
CA PHE A 50 40.27 19.01 -61.20
C PHE A 50 39.24 18.33 -62.11
N ILE A 51 39.41 17.02 -62.32
CA ILE A 51 38.58 16.27 -63.25
C ILE A 51 37.48 15.56 -62.45
N ASP A 52 36.30 16.13 -62.50
CA ASP A 52 35.07 15.59 -61.92
C ASP A 52 34.48 14.51 -62.86
N GLU A 53 33.31 13.98 -62.52
CA GLU A 53 32.67 12.89 -63.27
C GLU A 53 32.43 13.27 -64.75
N ASN A 54 31.79 14.42 -64.99
CA ASN A 54 31.37 14.89 -66.31
C ASN A 54 32.08 16.18 -66.80
N ARG A 55 32.88 16.83 -65.96
CA ARG A 55 33.51 18.14 -66.22
C ARG A 55 34.97 18.20 -65.75
N GLN A 56 35.72 19.17 -66.28
CA GLN A 56 37.01 19.62 -65.78
C GLN A 56 36.79 21.00 -65.16
N TRP A 57 36.88 21.11 -63.84
CA TRP A 57 36.62 22.34 -63.09
C TRP A 57 37.93 23.07 -62.80
N PHE A 58 37.99 24.38 -63.03
CA PHE A 58 39.24 25.14 -62.98
C PHE A 58 39.38 25.90 -61.66
N LYS A 59 40.20 25.35 -60.74
CA LYS A 59 40.52 25.99 -59.45
C LYS A 59 41.32 27.27 -59.62
N ALA A 60 42.16 27.32 -60.65
CA ALA A 60 42.90 28.50 -61.06
C ALA A 60 43.00 28.53 -62.58
N LYS A 61 42.84 29.72 -63.17
CA LYS A 61 42.83 29.91 -64.62
C LYS A 61 43.56 31.19 -65.03
N LEU A 62 44.39 31.09 -66.06
CA LEU A 62 45.05 32.22 -66.70
C LEU A 62 44.83 32.13 -68.22
N GLY A 63 44.47 33.24 -68.86
CA GLY A 63 44.30 33.33 -70.31
C GLY A 63 43.03 32.67 -70.87
N ILE A 64 42.11 32.20 -70.02
CA ILE A 64 40.82 31.64 -70.41
C ILE A 64 39.71 32.14 -69.48
N ASP A 65 38.55 32.49 -70.04
CA ASP A 65 37.46 33.13 -69.27
C ASP A 65 36.43 32.13 -68.69
N VAL A 66 36.34 30.90 -69.22
CA VAL A 66 35.42 29.88 -68.71
C VAL A 66 35.87 29.31 -67.34
N PRO A 67 34.95 28.99 -66.40
CA PRO A 67 35.29 28.39 -65.09
C PRO A 67 35.47 26.87 -65.13
N GLU A 68 34.92 26.21 -66.15
CA GLU A 68 34.99 24.76 -66.35
C GLU A 68 34.77 24.40 -67.82
N MET A 69 35.07 23.16 -68.20
CA MET A 69 34.82 22.61 -69.54
C MET A 69 34.32 21.15 -69.41
N PRO A 70 33.51 20.62 -70.36
CA PRO A 70 33.12 19.22 -70.34
C PRO A 70 34.32 18.27 -70.40
N ARG A 71 34.25 17.12 -69.72
CA ARG A 71 35.39 16.19 -69.54
C ARG A 71 36.03 15.75 -70.86
N ASN A 72 35.23 15.58 -71.91
CA ASN A 72 35.61 15.14 -73.24
C ASN A 72 36.15 16.26 -74.17
N VAL A 73 36.15 17.52 -73.74
CA VAL A 73 36.57 18.66 -74.58
C VAL A 73 38.05 19.01 -74.39
N GLY A 74 38.52 19.16 -73.14
CA GLY A 74 39.91 19.53 -72.86
C GLY A 74 40.89 18.35 -72.93
N LEU A 75 42.17 18.60 -73.20
CA LEU A 75 43.22 17.55 -73.35
C LEU A 75 43.70 16.92 -72.02
N SER A 76 43.18 17.37 -70.87
CA SER A 76 43.58 16.90 -69.53
C SER A 76 43.36 15.40 -69.29
N TYR A 77 42.45 14.76 -70.02
CA TYR A 77 42.24 13.32 -69.95
C TYR A 77 43.48 12.51 -70.37
N LEU A 78 44.37 13.07 -71.20
CA LEU A 78 45.60 12.38 -71.63
C LEU A 78 46.53 12.08 -70.44
N CYS A 79 46.52 12.92 -69.39
CA CYS A 79 47.27 12.66 -68.16
C CYS A 79 46.62 11.56 -67.31
N LEU A 80 45.30 11.35 -67.41
CA LEU A 80 44.61 10.21 -66.79
C LEU A 80 44.94 8.91 -67.52
N GLU A 81 44.91 8.92 -68.86
CA GLU A 81 45.19 7.74 -69.68
C GLU A 81 46.66 7.28 -69.60
N ARG A 82 47.60 8.23 -69.61
CA ARG A 82 49.04 7.92 -69.62
C ARG A 82 49.67 7.81 -68.23
N GLN A 83 48.99 8.29 -67.19
CA GLN A 83 49.47 8.36 -65.80
C GLN A 83 50.84 9.06 -65.61
N ASP A 84 51.22 9.92 -66.55
CA ASP A 84 52.51 10.62 -66.58
C ASP A 84 52.34 12.02 -67.20
N ILE A 85 53.39 12.84 -67.19
CA ILE A 85 53.43 14.13 -67.88
C ILE A 85 53.19 13.97 -69.39
N VAL A 86 52.34 14.82 -69.94
CA VAL A 86 52.00 14.81 -71.37
C VAL A 86 52.42 16.14 -71.98
N VAL A 87 53.41 16.10 -72.89
CA VAL A 87 53.87 17.25 -73.66
C VAL A 87 53.62 17.01 -75.15
N ILE A 88 52.81 17.88 -75.76
CA ILE A 88 52.47 17.88 -77.18
C ILE A 88 52.96 19.22 -77.75
N ASN A 89 54.02 19.15 -78.57
CA ASN A 89 54.67 20.33 -79.13
C ASN A 89 53.81 21.05 -80.18
N ASP A 90 53.07 20.28 -80.98
CA ASP A 90 52.04 20.76 -81.92
C ASP A 90 50.91 19.72 -82.03
N THR A 91 49.69 20.10 -81.69
CA THR A 91 48.50 19.23 -81.75
C THR A 91 48.03 18.94 -83.17
N LEU A 92 48.27 19.84 -84.14
CA LEU A 92 47.83 19.64 -85.53
C LEU A 92 48.71 18.64 -86.30
N VAL A 93 49.91 18.35 -85.82
CA VAL A 93 50.83 17.36 -86.43
C VAL A 93 50.38 15.92 -86.13
N ASN A 94 49.52 15.72 -85.11
CA ASN A 94 49.01 14.41 -84.75
C ASN A 94 47.53 14.31 -85.11
N GLU A 95 47.20 13.44 -86.09
CA GLU A 95 45.83 13.21 -86.57
C GLU A 95 44.85 12.83 -85.44
N GLN A 96 45.33 12.19 -84.36
CA GLN A 96 44.52 11.83 -83.19
C GLN A 96 44.04 13.05 -82.39
N TYR A 97 44.78 14.17 -82.42
CA TYR A 97 44.50 15.38 -81.63
C TYR A 97 44.00 16.55 -82.50
N ALA A 98 44.33 16.56 -83.79
CA ALA A 98 43.92 17.62 -84.72
C ALA A 98 42.40 17.82 -84.81
N ALA A 99 41.61 16.76 -84.59
CA ALA A 99 40.15 16.80 -84.59
C ALA A 99 39.52 17.14 -83.22
N ASN A 100 40.31 17.35 -82.17
CA ASN A 100 39.78 17.60 -80.82
C ASN A 100 39.09 19.00 -80.75
N PRO A 101 37.95 19.13 -80.04
CA PRO A 101 37.23 20.41 -79.96
C PRO A 101 38.03 21.58 -79.35
N ALA A 102 38.95 21.35 -78.42
CA ALA A 102 39.81 22.40 -77.86
C ALA A 102 40.95 22.82 -78.80
N VAL A 103 41.27 22.00 -79.81
CA VAL A 103 42.28 22.30 -80.85
C VAL A 103 41.64 23.08 -82.00
N THR A 104 40.44 22.66 -82.42
CA THR A 104 39.69 23.24 -83.54
C THR A 104 38.92 24.52 -83.15
N GLY A 105 38.30 24.54 -81.97
CA GLY A 105 37.63 25.70 -81.38
C GLY A 105 38.47 26.39 -80.31
N TYR A 106 37.91 27.43 -79.68
CA TYR A 106 38.54 28.16 -78.57
C TYR A 106 38.91 27.19 -77.41
N PRO A 107 40.13 27.26 -76.84
CA PRO A 107 41.14 28.31 -77.01
C PRO A 107 42.20 28.06 -78.11
N HIS A 108 41.91 27.19 -79.08
CA HIS A 108 42.78 26.83 -80.21
C HIS A 108 44.12 26.22 -79.77
N VAL A 109 44.07 25.20 -78.90
CA VAL A 109 45.24 24.55 -78.30
C VAL A 109 46.16 23.97 -79.38
N ARG A 110 47.29 24.64 -79.64
CA ARG A 110 48.38 24.15 -80.50
C ARG A 110 49.48 23.49 -79.70
N PHE A 111 49.80 24.02 -78.54
CA PHE A 111 50.72 23.43 -77.58
C PHE A 111 49.99 23.04 -76.30
N TYR A 112 50.32 21.86 -75.75
CA TYR A 112 49.80 21.37 -74.48
C TYR A 112 50.92 20.70 -73.67
N ALA A 113 51.15 21.15 -72.44
CA ALA A 113 51.94 20.44 -71.45
C ALA A 113 51.11 20.27 -70.17
N GLY A 114 50.77 19.03 -69.80
CA GLY A 114 49.98 18.72 -68.62
C GLY A 114 50.68 17.76 -67.67
N VAL A 115 50.68 18.10 -66.38
CA VAL A 115 51.19 17.26 -65.28
C VAL A 115 50.00 16.70 -64.49
N PRO A 116 49.94 15.38 -64.24
CA PRO A 116 48.91 14.79 -63.38
C PRO A 116 49.07 15.26 -61.93
N LEU A 117 47.96 15.62 -61.30
CA LEU A 117 47.88 15.94 -59.87
C LEU A 117 47.57 14.65 -59.11
N ILE A 118 48.61 13.99 -58.58
CA ILE A 118 48.52 12.69 -57.93
C ILE A 118 48.47 12.86 -56.41
N SER A 119 47.40 12.39 -55.75
CA SER A 119 47.26 12.38 -54.29
C SER A 119 48.15 11.32 -53.62
N PRO A 120 48.36 11.37 -52.29
CA PRO A 120 49.22 10.40 -51.58
C PRO A 120 48.75 8.94 -51.66
N ASP A 121 47.47 8.70 -51.94
CA ASP A 121 46.87 7.38 -52.21
C ASP A 121 46.93 6.96 -53.70
N GLY A 122 47.67 7.70 -54.52
CA GLY A 122 47.97 7.36 -55.92
C GLY A 122 46.89 7.76 -56.93
N GLN A 123 45.82 8.45 -56.51
CA GLN A 123 44.72 8.85 -57.40
C GLN A 123 45.03 10.14 -58.16
N ILE A 124 44.70 10.19 -59.46
CA ILE A 124 44.86 11.40 -60.27
C ILE A 124 43.62 12.28 -60.14
N LEU A 125 43.73 13.36 -59.37
CA LEU A 125 42.61 14.27 -59.06
C LEU A 125 42.33 15.26 -60.19
N GLY A 126 43.34 15.57 -61.00
CA GLY A 126 43.27 16.63 -62.01
C GLY A 126 44.60 16.85 -62.73
N THR A 127 44.76 17.99 -63.40
CA THR A 127 46.04 18.39 -64.01
C THR A 127 46.42 19.85 -63.72
N LEU A 128 47.72 20.10 -63.58
CA LEU A 128 48.31 21.42 -63.83
C LEU A 128 48.76 21.43 -65.28
N CYS A 129 48.21 22.31 -66.11
CA CYS A 129 48.57 22.37 -67.53
C CYS A 129 48.92 23.78 -68.01
N ALA A 130 49.84 23.84 -68.96
CA ALA A 130 50.28 25.02 -69.70
C ALA A 130 49.91 24.84 -71.18
N ILE A 131 49.28 25.85 -71.77
CA ILE A 131 48.54 25.76 -73.04
C ILE A 131 48.86 26.99 -73.89
N ASP A 132 49.02 26.82 -75.21
CA ASP A 132 49.25 27.95 -76.11
C ASP A 132 48.62 27.75 -77.50
N PRO A 133 48.14 28.83 -78.16
CA PRO A 133 47.69 28.80 -79.55
C PRO A 133 48.83 28.79 -80.58
N GLN A 134 50.09 28.81 -80.16
CA GLN A 134 51.26 28.54 -81.02
C GLN A 134 51.98 27.24 -80.61
N PRO A 135 52.60 26.52 -81.55
CA PRO A 135 53.48 25.39 -81.23
C PRO A 135 54.66 25.83 -80.34
N ARG A 136 55.02 24.99 -79.37
CA ARG A 136 56.17 25.23 -78.48
C ARG A 136 56.92 23.93 -78.23
N LYS A 137 58.15 24.05 -77.72
CA LYS A 137 58.95 22.91 -77.27
C LYS A 137 59.57 23.25 -75.92
N LEU A 138 59.22 22.49 -74.89
CA LEU A 138 59.83 22.66 -73.56
C LEU A 138 61.22 22.02 -73.53
N ASN A 139 62.11 22.60 -72.74
CA ASN A 139 63.36 21.98 -72.34
C ASN A 139 63.16 21.14 -71.05
N GLN A 140 64.15 20.33 -70.69
CA GLN A 140 64.09 19.43 -69.54
C GLN A 140 63.85 20.18 -68.21
N GLN A 141 64.45 21.36 -68.02
CA GLN A 141 64.28 22.16 -66.79
C GLN A 141 62.84 22.69 -66.66
N GLN A 142 62.20 23.09 -67.76
CA GLN A 142 60.79 23.51 -67.76
C GLN A 142 59.84 22.35 -67.45
N VAL A 143 60.14 21.15 -67.96
CA VAL A 143 59.40 19.91 -67.66
C VAL A 143 59.51 19.55 -66.17
N GLU A 144 60.72 19.56 -65.62
CA GLU A 144 60.98 19.29 -64.20
C GLU A 144 60.35 20.34 -63.27
N ALA A 145 60.38 21.62 -63.67
CA ALA A 145 59.75 22.70 -62.91
C ALA A 145 58.22 22.61 -62.93
N LEU A 146 57.60 22.23 -64.07
CA LEU A 146 56.16 22.00 -64.14
C LEU A 146 55.74 20.79 -63.27
N LEU A 147 56.54 19.72 -63.24
CA LEU A 147 56.35 18.58 -62.32
C LEU A 147 56.46 19.00 -60.84
N ALA A 148 57.40 19.89 -60.51
CA ALA A 148 57.53 20.44 -59.17
C ALA A 148 56.31 21.31 -58.77
N LEU A 149 55.78 22.12 -59.69
CA LEU A 149 54.54 22.88 -59.45
C LEU A 149 53.32 21.95 -59.28
N GLY A 150 53.23 20.86 -60.05
CA GLY A 150 52.16 19.86 -59.87
C GLY A 150 52.17 19.22 -58.48
N ARG A 151 53.36 18.87 -57.95
CA ARG A 151 53.51 18.44 -56.55
C ARG A 151 53.10 19.53 -55.55
N GLN A 152 53.47 20.79 -55.81
CA GLN A 152 53.10 21.92 -54.96
C GLN A 152 51.57 22.14 -54.90
N VAL A 153 50.84 21.94 -56.01
CA VAL A 153 49.37 21.97 -56.03
C VAL A 153 48.78 20.91 -55.09
N ILE A 154 49.30 19.68 -55.11
CA ILE A 154 48.89 18.62 -54.18
C ILE A 154 49.22 18.98 -52.72
N SER A 155 50.39 19.56 -52.44
CA SER A 155 50.72 20.03 -51.10
C SER A 155 49.77 21.12 -50.58
N GLN A 156 49.22 21.97 -51.45
CA GLN A 156 48.18 22.94 -51.05
C GLN A 156 46.83 22.25 -50.73
N LEU A 157 46.45 21.21 -51.46
CA LEU A 157 45.22 20.43 -51.17
C LEU A 157 45.31 19.72 -49.81
N GLU A 158 46.44 19.06 -49.54
CA GLU A 158 46.69 18.40 -48.26
C GLU A 158 46.68 19.40 -47.10
N LEU A 159 47.33 20.56 -47.25
CA LEU A 159 47.31 21.61 -46.23
C LEU A 159 45.88 22.11 -45.96
N ARG A 160 45.10 22.38 -47.02
CA ARG A 160 43.70 22.81 -46.89
C ARG A 160 42.85 21.77 -46.15
N ARG A 161 43.01 20.48 -46.47
CA ARG A 161 42.29 19.38 -45.80
C ARG A 161 42.63 19.29 -44.31
N ASN A 162 43.93 19.27 -43.96
CA ASN A 162 44.39 19.16 -42.58
C ASN A 162 43.93 20.34 -41.71
N LEU A 163 43.87 21.55 -42.27
CA LEU A 163 43.35 22.73 -41.57
C LEU A 163 41.84 22.60 -41.29
N ALA A 164 41.05 22.08 -42.24
CA ALA A 164 39.61 21.88 -42.06
C ALA A 164 39.30 20.81 -40.98
N GLU A 165 39.96 19.64 -41.03
CA GLU A 165 39.80 18.57 -40.03
C GLU A 165 40.18 19.06 -38.62
N ARG A 166 41.25 19.85 -38.51
CA ARG A 166 41.67 20.45 -37.24
C ARG A 166 40.65 21.46 -36.71
N GLN A 167 40.15 22.37 -37.55
CA GLN A 167 39.15 23.36 -37.15
C GLN A 167 37.84 22.72 -36.66
N GLN A 168 37.38 21.65 -37.32
CA GLN A 168 36.23 20.87 -36.86
C GLN A 168 36.47 20.21 -35.50
N THR A 169 37.66 19.63 -35.30
CA THR A 169 38.05 19.00 -34.03
C THR A 169 38.11 20.02 -32.89
N GLU A 170 38.72 21.18 -33.11
CA GLU A 170 38.80 22.27 -32.13
C GLU A 170 37.41 22.87 -31.81
N ALA A 171 36.53 23.01 -32.80
CA ALA A 171 35.16 23.45 -32.60
C ALA A 171 34.32 22.46 -31.78
N PHE A 172 34.38 21.16 -32.11
CA PHE A 172 33.69 20.10 -31.38
C PHE A 172 34.17 20.00 -29.92
N LEU A 173 35.49 20.05 -29.70
CA LEU A 173 36.06 20.04 -28.35
C LEU A 173 35.60 21.24 -27.52
N ARG A 174 35.55 22.43 -28.13
CA ARG A 174 35.06 23.65 -27.48
C ARG A 174 33.58 23.57 -27.11
N GLU A 175 32.74 23.03 -27.99
CA GLU A 175 31.32 22.83 -27.71
C GLU A 175 31.12 21.81 -26.58
N SER A 176 31.88 20.71 -26.59
CA SER A 176 31.85 19.66 -25.56
C SER A 176 32.27 20.19 -24.19
N ASP A 177 33.37 20.96 -24.11
CA ASP A 177 33.84 21.62 -22.88
C ASP A 177 32.81 22.63 -22.33
N GLN A 178 32.18 23.43 -23.20
CA GLN A 178 31.10 24.34 -22.80
C GLN A 178 29.89 23.58 -22.26
N ARG A 179 29.48 22.48 -22.92
CA ARG A 179 28.37 21.64 -22.50
C ARG A 179 28.64 20.97 -21.15
N LEU A 180 29.85 20.47 -20.93
CA LEU A 180 30.28 19.89 -19.65
C LEU A 180 30.26 20.93 -18.52
N LYS A 181 30.80 22.14 -18.76
CA LYS A 181 30.81 23.24 -17.79
C LYS A 181 29.40 23.65 -17.38
N LEU A 182 28.48 23.79 -18.34
CA LEU A 182 27.07 24.08 -18.07
C LEU A 182 26.39 22.96 -17.27
N ALA A 183 26.66 21.69 -17.58
CA ALA A 183 26.11 20.55 -16.84
C ALA A 183 26.59 20.53 -15.37
N LEU A 184 27.89 20.75 -15.13
CA LEU A 184 28.45 20.85 -13.78
C LEU A 184 27.87 22.04 -13.00
N GLN A 185 27.76 23.22 -13.62
CA GLN A 185 27.15 24.40 -13.00
C GLN A 185 25.67 24.19 -12.66
N ALA A 186 24.88 23.64 -13.58
CA ALA A 186 23.45 23.37 -13.36
C ALA A 186 23.22 22.36 -12.23
N ALA A 187 24.10 21.36 -12.10
CA ALA A 187 24.08 20.38 -11.02
C ALA A 187 24.76 20.87 -9.72
N LYS A 188 25.29 22.11 -9.68
CA LYS A 188 26.12 22.66 -8.59
C LYS A 188 27.31 21.76 -8.19
N LEU A 189 27.83 20.99 -9.15
CA LEU A 189 28.94 20.06 -8.94
C LEU A 189 30.28 20.80 -9.02
N GLY A 190 31.05 20.73 -7.93
CA GLY A 190 32.38 21.29 -7.83
C GLY A 190 33.44 20.28 -8.24
N SER A 191 34.01 20.39 -9.44
CA SER A 191 35.13 19.52 -9.83
C SER A 191 36.41 19.84 -9.04
N TRP A 192 37.19 18.79 -8.76
CA TRP A 192 38.48 18.84 -8.08
C TRP A 192 39.45 17.81 -8.67
N GLN A 193 40.75 18.11 -8.58
CA GLN A 193 41.86 17.21 -8.89
C GLN A 193 42.93 17.36 -7.81
N LEU A 194 43.30 16.25 -7.17
CA LEU A 194 44.38 16.17 -6.18
C LEU A 194 45.55 15.38 -6.79
N ASP A 195 46.73 16.00 -6.89
CA ASP A 195 47.96 15.25 -7.16
C ASP A 195 48.40 14.53 -5.89
N LEU A 196 48.60 13.21 -5.96
CA LEU A 196 48.91 12.39 -4.78
C LEU A 196 50.38 12.43 -4.39
N LYS A 197 51.27 12.91 -5.28
CA LYS A 197 52.71 13.03 -5.06
C LYS A 197 53.06 14.43 -4.50
N THR A 198 52.48 15.50 -5.03
CA THR A 198 52.72 16.89 -4.57
C THR A 198 51.72 17.38 -3.52
N ARG A 199 50.55 16.75 -3.41
CA ARG A 199 49.38 17.21 -2.62
C ARG A 199 48.78 18.55 -3.09
N GLU A 200 49.06 18.94 -4.33
CA GLU A 200 48.42 20.09 -4.96
C GLU A 200 46.96 19.76 -5.29
N LEU A 201 46.05 20.63 -4.81
CA LEU A 201 44.62 20.54 -5.05
C LEU A 201 44.22 21.62 -6.05
N ALA A 202 43.82 21.22 -7.25
CA ALA A 202 43.18 22.08 -8.23
C ALA A 202 41.66 21.95 -8.09
N ALA A 203 40.96 23.05 -7.85
CA ALA A 203 39.52 23.04 -7.58
C ALA A 203 38.80 24.09 -8.44
N SER A 204 37.61 23.75 -8.94
CA SER A 204 36.73 24.69 -9.65
C SER A 204 36.08 25.71 -8.69
N SER A 205 35.61 26.83 -9.21
CA SER A 205 34.90 27.86 -8.43
C SER A 205 33.69 27.29 -7.68
N GLN A 206 32.94 26.35 -8.28
CA GLN A 206 31.83 25.68 -7.61
C GLN A 206 32.29 24.78 -6.46
N CYS A 207 33.47 24.17 -6.56
CA CYS A 207 34.05 23.41 -5.45
C CYS A 207 34.36 24.31 -4.25
N HIS A 208 34.92 25.51 -4.47
CA HIS A 208 35.14 26.50 -3.40
C HIS A 208 33.82 26.86 -2.70
N LEU A 209 32.77 27.15 -3.49
CA LEU A 209 31.44 27.49 -2.97
C LEU A 209 30.81 26.36 -2.14
N ASN A 210 31.01 25.10 -2.52
CA ASN A 210 30.52 23.96 -1.74
C ASN A 210 31.13 23.92 -0.32
N PHE A 211 32.37 24.38 -0.14
CA PHE A 211 33.01 24.52 1.18
C PHE A 211 32.84 25.91 1.83
N GLY A 212 31.92 26.74 1.30
CA GLY A 212 31.68 28.09 1.82
C GLY A 212 32.80 29.10 1.54
N LEU A 213 33.71 28.80 0.61
CA LEU A 213 34.87 29.63 0.26
C LEU A 213 34.60 30.48 -0.98
N SER A 214 35.16 31.70 -1.00
CA SER A 214 35.23 32.49 -2.24
C SER A 214 36.18 31.82 -3.24
N PRO A 215 35.88 31.82 -4.56
CA PRO A 215 36.77 31.33 -5.62
C PRO A 215 38.14 32.01 -5.71
N GLU A 216 38.34 33.11 -4.97
CA GLU A 216 39.60 33.86 -4.89
C GLU A 216 40.54 33.34 -3.78
N VAL A 217 40.05 32.47 -2.89
CA VAL A 217 40.82 31.89 -1.78
C VAL A 217 41.63 30.70 -2.28
N GLU A 218 42.91 30.64 -1.93
CA GLU A 218 43.78 29.50 -2.26
C GLU A 218 43.31 28.21 -1.56
N PHE A 219 42.72 27.29 -2.33
CA PHE A 219 42.13 26.08 -1.79
C PHE A 219 43.08 24.88 -1.85
N THR A 220 44.00 24.82 -0.89
CA THR A 220 44.99 23.73 -0.74
C THR A 220 44.39 22.48 -0.06
N TYR A 221 45.07 21.34 -0.16
CA TYR A 221 44.70 20.11 0.58
C TYR A 221 44.66 20.33 2.11
N ASN A 222 45.55 21.16 2.65
CA ASN A 222 45.50 21.53 4.08
C ASN A 222 44.24 22.36 4.38
N LYS A 223 43.83 23.26 3.48
CA LYS A 223 42.62 24.07 3.65
C LYS A 223 41.35 23.22 3.60
N LEU A 224 41.31 22.19 2.74
CA LEU A 224 40.26 21.17 2.75
C LEU A 224 40.18 20.45 4.11
N LEU A 225 41.30 20.03 4.69
CA LEU A 225 41.32 19.41 6.01
C LEU A 225 40.85 20.36 7.13
N GLU A 226 41.14 21.66 7.06
CA GLU A 226 40.61 22.65 7.99
C GLU A 226 39.08 22.74 7.92
N CYS A 227 38.52 22.80 6.70
CA CYS A 227 37.08 22.89 6.46
C CYS A 227 36.31 21.63 6.90
N ILE A 228 36.93 20.44 6.92
CA ILE A 228 36.26 19.21 7.37
C ILE A 228 36.14 19.19 8.90
N HIS A 229 34.96 18.82 9.41
CA HIS A 229 34.67 18.68 10.84
C HIS A 229 35.68 17.73 11.52
N PRO A 230 36.25 18.07 12.69
CA PRO A 230 37.34 17.30 13.30
C PRO A 230 37.12 15.79 13.38
N ASP A 231 35.92 15.35 13.81
CA ASP A 231 35.55 13.94 13.93
C ASP A 231 35.56 13.17 12.59
N ASP A 232 35.29 13.85 11.46
CA ASP A 232 35.05 13.22 10.16
C ASP A 232 36.35 13.15 9.31
N ARG A 233 37.44 13.77 9.78
CA ARG A 233 38.72 13.82 9.07
C ARG A 233 39.38 12.45 8.90
N SER A 234 39.30 11.61 9.93
CA SER A 234 39.82 10.24 9.90
C SER A 234 39.01 9.36 8.95
N TYR A 235 37.68 9.49 8.97
CA TYR A 235 36.79 8.81 8.05
C TYR A 235 37.08 9.17 6.58
N MET A 236 37.23 10.47 6.26
CA MET A 236 37.58 10.90 4.91
C MET A 236 38.92 10.31 4.45
N GLN A 237 39.94 10.32 5.31
CA GLN A 237 41.26 9.73 5.00
C GLN A 237 41.19 8.22 4.79
N GLU A 238 40.33 7.52 5.53
CA GLU A 238 40.10 6.08 5.36
C GLU A 238 39.48 5.78 3.99
N CYS A 239 38.41 6.48 3.60
CA CYS A 239 37.79 6.30 2.28
C CYS A 239 38.75 6.61 1.12
N VAL A 240 39.68 7.57 1.28
CA VAL A 240 40.76 7.82 0.31
C VAL A 240 41.73 6.63 0.24
N ARG A 241 42.11 6.04 1.38
CA ARG A 241 42.98 4.86 1.43
C ARG A 241 42.31 3.65 0.78
N GLU A 242 41.06 3.36 1.14
CA GLU A 242 40.31 2.22 0.58
C GLU A 242 40.15 2.33 -0.94
N ALA A 243 39.87 3.52 -1.47
CA ALA A 243 39.79 3.74 -2.92
C ALA A 243 41.13 3.46 -3.63
N ILE A 244 42.25 3.90 -3.05
CA ILE A 244 43.59 3.68 -3.59
C ILE A 244 43.98 2.19 -3.55
N GLU A 245 43.75 1.52 -2.41
CA GLU A 245 44.13 0.11 -2.19
C GLU A 245 43.28 -0.87 -3.03
N ASN A 246 41.98 -0.62 -3.15
CA ASN A 246 41.06 -1.51 -3.86
C ASN A 246 40.95 -1.19 -5.37
N HIS A 247 41.64 -0.17 -5.88
CA HIS A 247 41.44 0.38 -7.23
C HIS A 247 39.97 0.74 -7.53
N GLY A 248 39.28 1.26 -6.50
CA GLY A 248 37.86 1.59 -6.54
C GLY A 248 37.58 3.07 -6.71
N ASP A 249 36.31 3.40 -6.91
CA ASP A 249 35.85 4.79 -6.84
C ASP A 249 35.83 5.26 -5.38
N TYR A 250 36.27 6.51 -5.18
CA TYR A 250 36.19 7.21 -3.91
C TYR A 250 34.79 7.82 -3.75
N GLU A 251 34.12 7.49 -2.66
CA GLU A 251 32.87 8.13 -2.23
C GLU A 251 32.90 8.35 -0.71
N ALA A 252 32.62 9.58 -0.28
CA ALA A 252 32.52 9.93 1.13
C ALA A 252 31.49 11.04 1.37
N GLU A 253 30.69 10.90 2.43
CA GLU A 253 29.81 11.95 2.95
C GLU A 253 30.29 12.41 4.32
N TYR A 254 30.66 13.68 4.46
CA TYR A 254 31.20 14.21 5.72
C TYR A 254 30.74 15.65 5.99
N ARG A 255 30.78 16.02 7.27
CA ARG A 255 30.47 17.37 7.73
C ARG A 255 31.63 18.31 7.45
N CYS A 256 31.31 19.50 6.96
CA CYS A 256 32.22 20.62 6.81
C CYS A 256 31.73 21.81 7.63
N ILE A 257 32.67 22.61 8.13
CA ILE A 257 32.42 23.84 8.86
C ILE A 257 32.74 24.99 7.90
N TRP A 258 31.72 25.77 7.56
CA TRP A 258 31.89 26.97 6.73
C TRP A 258 32.49 28.13 7.55
N PRO A 259 32.99 29.21 6.91
CA PRO A 259 33.64 30.33 7.61
C PRO A 259 32.77 31.08 8.63
N ASP A 260 31.45 30.92 8.59
CA ASP A 260 30.48 31.45 9.55
C ASP A 260 30.20 30.51 10.74
N ASN A 261 30.91 29.37 10.80
CA ASN A 261 30.71 28.24 11.72
C ASN A 261 29.42 27.44 11.52
N SER A 262 28.70 27.61 10.41
CA SER A 262 27.61 26.69 10.05
C SER A 262 28.16 25.31 9.67
N ILE A 263 27.37 24.26 9.90
CA ILE A 263 27.72 22.88 9.56
C ILE A 263 26.96 22.47 8.29
N HIS A 264 27.72 22.16 7.25
CA HIS A 264 27.23 21.69 5.95
C HIS A 264 27.66 20.24 5.73
N TRP A 265 26.94 19.51 4.88
CA TRP A 265 27.27 18.14 4.48
C TRP A 265 27.75 18.10 3.04
N ILE A 266 28.93 17.53 2.82
CA ILE A 266 29.52 17.39 1.49
C ILE A 266 29.54 15.93 1.10
N LEU A 267 28.98 15.63 -0.08
CA LEU A 267 29.22 14.39 -0.81
C LEU A 267 30.40 14.63 -1.76
N ALA A 268 31.50 13.93 -1.55
CA ALA A 268 32.64 13.90 -2.46
C ALA A 268 32.68 12.55 -3.19
N ARG A 269 32.77 12.59 -4.52
CA ARG A 269 32.94 11.41 -5.38
C ARG A 269 34.11 11.60 -6.32
N GLY A 270 34.92 10.58 -6.55
CA GLY A 270 36.05 10.66 -7.47
C GLY A 270 36.63 9.30 -7.82
N THR A 271 37.64 9.29 -8.68
CA THR A 271 38.34 8.09 -9.12
C THR A 271 39.85 8.31 -9.09
N VAL A 272 40.60 7.24 -8.82
CA VAL A 272 42.06 7.27 -8.74
C VAL A 272 42.64 6.97 -10.12
N ILE A 273 43.56 7.81 -10.59
CA ILE A 273 44.31 7.61 -11.82
C ILE A 273 45.70 7.10 -11.47
N TYR A 274 46.09 6.02 -12.14
CA TYR A 274 47.36 5.32 -11.94
C TYR A 274 48.30 5.53 -13.14
N ASP A 275 49.62 5.41 -12.92
CA ASP A 275 50.62 5.39 -13.99
C ASP A 275 50.83 3.98 -14.58
N VAL A 276 51.73 3.88 -15.56
CA VAL A 276 52.05 2.63 -16.28
C VAL A 276 52.70 1.57 -15.37
N ALA A 277 53.21 1.97 -14.19
CA ALA A 277 53.71 1.07 -13.16
C ALA A 277 52.63 0.71 -12.10
N ASN A 278 51.36 1.03 -12.38
CA ASN A 278 50.22 0.89 -11.49
C ASN A 278 50.34 1.66 -10.16
N GLN A 279 51.13 2.74 -10.12
CA GLN A 279 51.21 3.61 -8.94
C GLN A 279 50.17 4.73 -9.02
N PRO A 280 49.47 5.07 -7.92
CA PRO A 280 48.49 6.15 -7.92
C PRO A 280 49.19 7.51 -8.11
N ILE A 281 48.75 8.29 -9.10
CA ILE A 281 49.34 9.60 -9.43
C ILE A 281 48.45 10.77 -9.05
N ARG A 282 47.14 10.69 -9.30
CA ARG A 282 46.18 11.75 -9.00
C ARG A 282 44.80 11.18 -8.74
N MET A 283 43.99 11.89 -7.98
CA MET A 283 42.55 11.67 -7.88
C MET A 283 41.82 12.81 -8.58
N ILE A 284 40.75 12.49 -9.30
CA ILE A 284 39.84 13.49 -9.88
C ILE A 284 38.42 13.19 -9.46
N GLY A 285 37.60 14.23 -9.29
CA GLY A 285 36.24 14.03 -8.83
C GLY A 285 35.38 15.28 -8.83
N VAL A 286 34.21 15.14 -8.20
CA VAL A 286 33.24 16.20 -7.94
C VAL A 286 32.88 16.27 -6.45
N THR A 287 32.43 17.42 -5.99
CA THR A 287 31.75 17.63 -4.71
C THR A 287 30.33 18.16 -4.95
N LEU A 288 29.44 17.87 -4.00
CA LEU A 288 28.10 18.42 -3.93
C LEU A 288 27.77 18.77 -2.47
N ASP A 289 27.24 19.97 -2.23
CA ASP A 289 26.57 20.28 -0.97
C ASP A 289 25.23 19.52 -0.91
N VAL A 290 25.09 18.65 0.08
CA VAL A 290 23.91 17.81 0.33
C VAL A 290 23.23 18.16 1.68
N THR A 291 23.51 19.34 2.23
CA THR A 291 22.97 19.83 3.51
C THR A 291 21.45 19.83 3.53
N ASP A 292 20.80 20.41 2.52
CA ASP A 292 19.33 20.45 2.39
C ASP A 292 18.71 19.03 2.45
N ARG A 293 19.34 18.07 1.76
CA ARG A 293 18.91 16.66 1.79
C ARG A 293 19.06 16.07 3.19
N LYS A 294 20.19 16.28 3.85
CA LYS A 294 20.45 15.73 5.20
C LYS A 294 19.49 16.31 6.24
N GLN A 295 19.21 17.61 6.17
CA GLN A 295 18.21 18.26 7.02
C GLN A 295 16.80 17.70 6.79
N ALA A 296 16.40 17.51 5.52
CA ALA A 296 15.12 16.89 5.18
C ALA A 296 15.03 15.42 5.64
N GLU A 297 16.09 14.63 5.49
CA GLU A 297 16.18 13.25 6.00
C GLU A 297 16.06 13.18 7.53
N GLU A 298 16.70 14.10 8.26
CA GLU A 298 16.65 14.13 9.72
C GLU A 298 15.28 14.57 10.23
N GLU A 299 14.68 15.60 9.64
CA GLU A 299 13.32 16.04 10.01
C GLU A 299 12.29 14.95 9.68
N LEU A 300 12.39 14.25 8.54
CA LEU A 300 11.54 13.11 8.22
C LEU A 300 11.70 11.96 9.22
N LYS A 301 12.94 11.65 9.65
CA LYS A 301 13.19 10.67 10.72
C LYS A 301 12.55 11.09 12.04
N ARG A 302 12.67 12.38 12.41
CA ARG A 302 12.09 12.95 13.63
C ARG A 302 10.55 12.91 13.61
N GLN A 303 9.94 13.18 12.46
CA GLN A 303 8.49 13.04 12.24
C GLN A 303 8.03 11.58 12.31
N ASN A 304 8.74 10.66 11.67
CA ASN A 304 8.42 9.22 11.75
C ASN A 304 8.51 8.70 13.19
N LEU A 305 9.56 9.06 13.95
CA LEU A 305 9.70 8.67 15.35
C LEU A 305 8.55 9.20 16.21
N ARG A 306 8.15 10.47 16.01
CA ARG A 306 6.99 11.07 16.68
C ARG A 306 5.68 10.32 16.36
N SER A 307 5.46 9.98 15.10
CA SER A 307 4.28 9.22 14.66
C SER A 307 4.25 7.79 15.23
N GLN A 308 5.40 7.11 15.32
CA GLN A 308 5.52 5.80 15.94
C GLN A 308 5.20 5.84 17.45
N LEU A 309 5.78 6.80 18.18
CA LEU A 309 5.50 6.98 19.61
C LEU A 309 4.01 7.29 19.87
N PHE A 310 3.39 8.13 19.04
CA PHE A 310 1.95 8.40 19.13
C PHE A 310 1.09 7.14 18.92
N ALA A 311 1.45 6.30 17.94
CA ALA A 311 0.74 5.05 17.68
C ALA A 311 0.89 4.06 18.86
N GLU A 312 2.10 3.89 19.42
CA GLU A 312 2.35 3.03 20.58
C GLU A 312 1.55 3.47 21.81
N ILE A 313 1.53 4.78 22.11
CA ILE A 313 0.76 5.33 23.23
C ILE A 313 -0.75 5.14 23.00
N THR A 314 -1.23 5.36 21.77
CA THR A 314 -2.64 5.14 21.40
C THR A 314 -3.06 3.68 21.55
N LEU A 315 -2.18 2.72 21.25
CA LEU A 315 -2.44 1.29 21.48
C LEU A 315 -2.55 1.00 22.99
N LYS A 316 -1.58 1.42 23.81
CA LYS A 316 -1.62 1.22 25.28
C LYS A 316 -2.87 1.83 25.93
N ILE A 317 -3.35 2.97 25.44
CA ILE A 317 -4.59 3.62 25.90
C ILE A 317 -5.84 2.79 25.55
N ARG A 318 -5.81 2.02 24.46
CA ARG A 318 -6.95 1.21 23.98
C ARG A 318 -6.92 -0.25 24.44
N GLU A 319 -5.76 -0.79 24.83
CA GLU A 319 -5.62 -2.17 25.30
C GLU A 319 -6.14 -2.36 26.72
N SER A 320 -6.06 -1.34 27.58
CA SER A 320 -6.66 -1.40 28.91
C SER A 320 -8.17 -1.09 28.85
N LEU A 321 -8.94 -1.90 29.57
CA LEU A 321 -10.37 -1.69 29.82
C LEU A 321 -10.62 -1.05 31.21
N GLN A 322 -9.56 -0.80 31.98
CA GLN A 322 -9.66 -0.26 33.35
C GLN A 322 -9.40 1.23 33.38
N LEU A 323 -10.39 2.00 33.84
CA LEU A 323 -10.35 3.46 33.93
C LEU A 323 -9.06 4.00 34.56
N GLU A 324 -8.66 3.45 35.71
CA GLU A 324 -7.50 3.93 36.47
C GLU A 324 -6.17 3.67 35.74
N GLU A 325 -6.03 2.52 35.07
CA GLU A 325 -4.84 2.17 34.30
C GLU A 325 -4.71 3.02 33.02
N ILE A 326 -5.83 3.26 32.31
CA ILE A 326 -5.87 4.17 31.15
C ILE A 326 -5.37 5.56 31.56
N LEU A 327 -5.94 6.13 32.62
CA LEU A 327 -5.58 7.47 33.11
C LEU A 327 -4.12 7.53 33.56
N GLN A 328 -3.67 6.55 34.36
CA GLN A 328 -2.29 6.49 34.87
C GLN A 328 -1.26 6.36 33.75
N THR A 329 -1.51 5.48 32.78
CA THR A 329 -0.60 5.28 31.65
C THR A 329 -0.55 6.55 30.80
N THR A 330 -1.69 7.18 30.55
CA THR A 330 -1.76 8.40 29.75
C THR A 330 -0.90 9.53 30.33
N VAL A 331 -1.06 9.88 31.62
CA VAL A 331 -0.27 11.00 32.19
C VAL A 331 1.24 10.72 32.15
N LYS A 332 1.66 9.47 32.36
CA LYS A 332 3.09 9.08 32.37
C LYS A 332 3.69 9.16 30.97
N GLU A 333 3.00 8.64 29.96
CA GLU A 333 3.51 8.66 28.59
C GLU A 333 3.44 10.06 27.96
N VAL A 334 2.39 10.84 28.24
CA VAL A 334 2.30 12.26 27.81
C VAL A 334 3.39 13.10 28.46
N GLN A 335 3.68 12.91 29.75
CA GLN A 335 4.77 13.63 30.44
C GLN A 335 6.12 13.37 29.79
N LYS A 336 6.44 12.11 29.49
CA LYS A 336 7.68 11.72 28.80
C LYS A 336 7.75 12.30 27.38
N LEU A 337 6.66 12.18 26.62
CA LEU A 337 6.60 12.58 25.21
C LEU A 337 6.74 14.09 25.03
N LEU A 338 6.07 14.88 25.89
CA LEU A 338 6.18 16.34 25.90
C LEU A 338 7.40 16.85 26.68
N GLN A 339 8.10 15.99 27.44
CA GLN A 339 9.15 16.41 28.38
C GLN A 339 8.67 17.57 29.29
N ALA A 340 7.47 17.42 29.85
CA ALA A 340 6.82 18.42 30.70
C ALA A 340 7.08 18.13 32.19
N ASP A 341 7.14 19.16 33.03
CA ASP A 341 7.40 19.00 34.46
C ASP A 341 6.26 18.27 35.18
N ARG A 342 5.01 18.58 34.81
CA ARG A 342 3.80 17.92 35.32
C ARG A 342 2.80 17.70 34.18
N VAL A 343 2.19 16.53 34.14
CA VAL A 343 0.97 16.25 33.36
C VAL A 343 -0.08 15.67 34.29
N LEU A 344 -1.31 16.17 34.20
CA LEU A 344 -2.42 15.72 35.02
C LEU A 344 -3.71 15.62 34.23
N ILE A 345 -4.64 14.81 34.75
CA ILE A 345 -6.01 14.73 34.28
C ILE A 345 -6.93 15.28 35.37
N PHE A 346 -7.70 16.30 34.98
CA PHE A 346 -8.63 16.99 35.83
C PHE A 346 -10.06 16.57 35.47
N ARG A 347 -10.73 15.82 36.35
CA ARG A 347 -12.12 15.39 36.13
C ARG A 347 -13.06 16.50 36.57
N LEU A 348 -14.05 16.80 35.73
CA LEU A 348 -15.08 17.78 36.06
C LEU A 348 -16.23 17.09 36.80
N CYS A 349 -16.75 17.78 37.82
CA CYS A 349 -17.90 17.36 38.60
C CYS A 349 -19.18 18.10 38.12
N PRO A 350 -20.38 17.51 38.28
CA PRO A 350 -21.63 18.13 37.82
C PRO A 350 -21.98 19.46 38.52
N ASP A 351 -21.37 19.74 39.68
CA ASP A 351 -21.50 20.98 40.44
C ASP A 351 -20.57 22.11 39.96
N GLY A 352 -19.79 21.87 38.90
CA GLY A 352 -18.81 22.82 38.36
C GLY A 352 -17.45 22.82 39.06
N SER A 353 -17.30 22.03 40.13
CA SER A 353 -15.98 21.76 40.71
C SER A 353 -15.20 20.73 39.87
N GLY A 354 -13.97 20.41 40.28
CA GLY A 354 -13.29 19.24 39.75
C GLY A 354 -12.15 18.74 40.62
N THR A 355 -11.67 17.56 40.30
CA THR A 355 -10.66 16.83 41.07
C THR A 355 -9.52 16.41 40.15
N VAL A 356 -8.28 16.54 40.61
CA VAL A 356 -7.13 15.90 39.94
C VAL A 356 -7.22 14.39 40.18
N VAL A 357 -7.73 13.65 39.20
CA VAL A 357 -7.89 12.18 39.33
C VAL A 357 -6.59 11.43 39.07
N GLN A 358 -5.66 12.01 38.32
CA GLN A 358 -4.39 11.39 38.00
C GLN A 358 -3.30 12.43 37.68
N GLU A 359 -2.07 12.18 38.11
CA GLU A 359 -0.91 13.06 37.91
C GLU A 359 0.36 12.24 37.60
N ALA A 360 1.24 12.81 36.77
CA ALA A 360 2.65 12.46 36.65
C ALA A 360 3.47 13.76 36.78
N VAL A 361 4.42 13.80 37.73
CA VAL A 361 5.16 15.01 38.10
C VAL A 361 6.62 14.70 38.38
N LEU A 362 7.54 15.57 37.96
CA LEU A 362 8.97 15.43 38.25
C LEU A 362 9.27 15.73 39.73
N PRO A 363 10.29 15.08 40.32
CA PRO A 363 10.71 15.36 41.70
C PRO A 363 11.07 16.84 41.91
N GLY A 364 10.60 17.42 43.01
CA GLY A 364 10.86 18.81 43.40
C GLY A 364 9.66 19.76 43.25
N TRP A 365 8.61 19.35 42.53
CA TRP A 365 7.37 20.12 42.40
C TRP A 365 6.27 19.63 43.37
N PRO A 366 5.30 20.49 43.75
CA PRO A 366 4.15 20.06 44.57
C PRO A 366 3.34 18.96 43.88
N VAL A 367 2.89 17.95 44.64
CA VAL A 367 1.92 16.96 44.17
C VAL A 367 0.51 17.50 44.39
N VAL A 368 -0.33 17.44 43.36
CA VAL A 368 -1.72 17.94 43.37
C VAL A 368 -2.78 16.84 43.17
N LEU A 369 -2.35 15.59 42.96
CA LEU A 369 -3.20 14.40 42.92
C LEU A 369 -4.21 14.35 44.09
N GLY A 370 -5.48 14.08 43.77
CA GLY A 370 -6.57 13.97 44.73
C GLY A 370 -7.07 15.30 45.31
N GLN A 371 -6.48 16.44 44.95
CA GLN A 371 -7.00 17.74 45.38
C GLN A 371 -8.29 18.09 44.62
N ASN A 372 -9.31 18.49 45.37
CA ASN A 372 -10.48 19.18 44.84
C ASN A 372 -10.08 20.63 44.58
N ILE A 373 -10.07 21.01 43.30
CA ILE A 373 -9.68 22.33 42.85
C ILE A 373 -10.94 23.04 42.39
N LEU A 374 -11.31 24.08 43.14
CA LEU A 374 -12.23 25.11 42.70
C LEU A 374 -11.39 26.37 42.44
N ASP A 375 -11.20 26.73 41.18
CA ASP A 375 -10.56 27.98 40.81
C ASP A 375 -11.56 29.14 41.09
N PRO A 376 -11.26 30.07 42.02
CA PRO A 376 -12.23 31.09 42.46
C PRO A 376 -12.62 32.11 41.40
N CYS A 377 -11.94 32.14 40.24
CA CYS A 377 -12.06 33.18 39.23
C CYS A 377 -13.00 32.81 38.08
N PHE A 378 -13.30 31.51 37.91
CA PHE A 378 -14.09 31.05 36.78
C PHE A 378 -15.59 31.17 37.00
N GLN A 379 -16.20 32.10 36.26
CA GLN A 379 -17.64 32.18 36.08
C GLN A 379 -18.18 30.92 35.36
N GLU A 380 -19.46 30.62 35.56
CA GLU A 380 -20.20 29.44 35.08
C GLU A 380 -19.98 29.10 33.59
N ASN A 381 -19.66 30.09 32.75
CA ASN A 381 -19.45 29.94 31.30
C ASN A 381 -18.01 29.53 30.87
N TYR A 382 -17.07 29.24 31.79
CA TYR A 382 -15.71 28.83 31.39
C TYR A 382 -15.64 27.38 30.90
N ILE A 383 -16.29 26.45 31.62
CA ILE A 383 -16.33 25.03 31.26
C ILE A 383 -17.00 24.83 29.89
N GLU A 384 -18.02 25.63 29.58
CA GLU A 384 -18.68 25.66 28.26
C GLU A 384 -17.70 25.92 27.11
N LYS A 385 -16.67 26.74 27.30
CA LYS A 385 -15.67 26.98 26.25
C LYS A 385 -14.88 25.70 25.93
N TYR A 386 -14.54 24.89 26.94
CA TYR A 386 -13.88 23.61 26.73
C TYR A 386 -14.84 22.53 26.20
N ARG A 387 -16.12 22.57 26.59
CA ARG A 387 -17.18 21.76 25.98
C ARG A 387 -17.33 22.06 24.47
N GLN A 388 -17.05 23.30 24.05
CA GLN A 388 -16.96 23.74 22.66
C GLN A 388 -15.59 23.46 22.00
N GLY A 389 -14.69 22.71 22.63
CA GLY A 389 -13.39 22.32 22.05
C GLY A 389 -12.26 23.35 22.23
N ARG A 390 -12.40 24.35 23.11
CA ARG A 390 -11.33 25.31 23.39
C ARG A 390 -10.04 24.62 23.83
N ILE A 391 -8.93 25.10 23.28
CA ILE A 391 -7.57 24.84 23.76
C ILE A 391 -7.07 26.09 24.48
N SER A 392 -6.23 25.94 25.51
CA SER A 392 -5.57 27.07 26.17
C SER A 392 -4.08 26.79 26.32
N ALA A 393 -3.26 27.55 25.59
CA ALA A 393 -1.81 27.54 25.69
C ALA A 393 -1.33 28.88 26.25
N ILE A 394 -0.72 28.85 27.43
CA ILE A 394 -0.14 29.99 28.14
C ILE A 394 1.36 29.75 28.22
N PHE A 395 2.15 30.61 27.58
CA PHE A 395 3.59 30.46 27.47
C PHE A 395 4.36 30.93 28.71
N ASP A 396 3.84 31.97 29.35
CA ASP A 396 4.37 32.57 30.58
C ASP A 396 3.20 33.16 31.38
N ILE A 397 2.92 32.57 32.55
CA ILE A 397 1.87 33.03 33.46
C ILE A 397 2.20 34.41 34.06
N ALA A 398 3.48 34.76 34.20
CA ALA A 398 3.88 36.05 34.74
C ALA A 398 3.51 37.23 33.82
N THR A 399 3.49 37.02 32.50
CA THR A 399 3.20 38.05 31.48
C THR A 399 1.88 37.85 30.73
N ALA A 400 1.18 36.73 30.94
CA ALA A 400 -0.09 36.44 30.27
C ALA A 400 -1.22 37.42 30.63
N ASN A 401 -2.05 37.75 29.63
CA ASN A 401 -3.28 38.51 29.78
C ASN A 401 -4.42 37.61 30.31
N ILE A 402 -4.33 37.24 31.58
CA ILE A 402 -5.31 36.47 32.35
C ILE A 402 -5.71 37.25 33.61
N GLN A 403 -6.82 36.87 34.26
CA GLN A 403 -7.23 37.48 35.52
C GLN A 403 -6.20 37.21 36.63
N ASP A 404 -5.91 38.22 37.45
CA ASP A 404 -4.86 38.14 38.49
C ASP A 404 -5.07 36.99 39.48
N CYS A 405 -6.32 36.73 39.88
CA CYS A 405 -6.60 35.61 40.79
C CYS A 405 -6.38 34.23 40.13
N HIS A 406 -6.54 34.09 38.81
CA HIS A 406 -6.21 32.85 38.08
C HIS A 406 -4.68 32.67 37.96
N LYS A 407 -3.97 33.79 37.83
CA LYS A 407 -2.50 33.84 37.83
C LYS A 407 -1.94 33.42 39.19
N GLU A 408 -2.44 33.99 40.29
CA GLU A 408 -2.13 33.58 41.67
C GLU A 408 -2.44 32.10 41.91
N PHE A 409 -3.62 31.64 41.45
CA PHE A 409 -4.05 30.25 41.53
C PHE A 409 -3.10 29.26 40.82
N LEU A 410 -2.59 29.59 39.63
CA LEU A 410 -1.61 28.74 38.93
C LEU A 410 -0.22 28.82 39.57
N GLN A 411 0.18 30.00 40.05
CA GLN A 411 1.46 30.21 40.72
C GLN A 411 1.58 29.43 42.03
N GLN A 412 0.49 29.21 42.78
CA GLN A 412 0.52 28.40 44.02
C GLN A 412 0.99 26.96 43.78
N PHE A 413 0.81 26.43 42.57
CA PHE A 413 1.22 25.08 42.17
C PHE A 413 2.56 25.03 41.42
N GLY A 414 3.28 26.17 41.38
CA GLY A 414 4.59 26.33 40.75
C GLY A 414 4.55 26.46 39.23
N VAL A 415 3.39 26.69 38.60
CA VAL A 415 3.26 26.68 37.14
C VAL A 415 3.80 27.97 36.52
N GLN A 416 4.63 27.84 35.49
CA GLN A 416 5.16 28.95 34.68
C GLN A 416 4.53 28.99 33.28
N ALA A 417 4.32 27.81 32.66
CA ALA A 417 3.61 27.66 31.39
C ALA A 417 2.54 26.56 31.51
N ASN A 418 1.41 26.72 30.84
CA ASN A 418 0.24 25.86 30.97
C ASN A 418 -0.38 25.54 29.59
N LEU A 419 -0.62 24.26 29.30
CA LEU A 419 -1.32 23.78 28.12
C LEU A 419 -2.49 22.89 28.54
N VAL A 420 -3.71 23.27 28.14
CA VAL A 420 -4.97 22.62 28.52
C VAL A 420 -5.79 22.25 27.29
N VAL A 421 -6.22 20.99 27.20
CA VAL A 421 -7.15 20.49 26.18
C VAL A 421 -8.33 19.72 26.83
N PRO A 422 -9.51 19.68 26.21
CA PRO A 422 -10.66 18.96 26.74
C PRO A 422 -10.59 17.46 26.44
N ILE A 423 -11.02 16.64 27.41
CA ILE A 423 -11.36 15.23 27.21
C ILE A 423 -12.87 15.16 27.00
N LEU A 424 -13.27 14.92 25.75
CA LEU A 424 -14.67 14.85 25.33
C LEU A 424 -15.13 13.40 25.20
N ILE A 425 -16.32 13.10 25.74
CA ILE A 425 -17.06 11.84 25.55
C ILE A 425 -18.35 12.15 24.78
N ARG A 426 -19.13 11.11 24.41
CA ARG A 426 -20.36 11.30 23.61
C ARG A 426 -21.35 12.30 24.23
N ASP A 427 -21.51 12.27 25.55
CA ASP A 427 -22.47 13.09 26.29
C ASP A 427 -21.88 14.42 26.82
N GLY A 428 -20.73 14.84 26.29
CA GLY A 428 -20.12 16.16 26.56
C GLY A 428 -18.70 16.08 27.12
N ILE A 429 -18.30 17.09 27.90
CA ILE A 429 -16.96 17.15 28.50
C ILE A 429 -16.89 16.29 29.76
N TRP A 430 -15.91 15.39 29.81
CA TRP A 430 -15.63 14.54 30.98
C TRP A 430 -14.56 15.17 31.89
N GLY A 431 -13.59 15.87 31.30
CA GLY A 431 -12.49 16.49 32.03
C GLY A 431 -11.54 17.27 31.13
N LEU A 432 -10.38 17.61 31.67
CA LEU A 432 -9.29 18.30 30.98
C LEU A 432 -8.01 17.47 31.10
N LEU A 433 -7.24 17.39 30.02
CA LEU A 433 -5.86 16.92 30.03
C LEU A 433 -4.96 18.16 30.06
N VAL A 434 -4.05 18.22 31.03
CA VAL A 434 -3.29 19.43 31.37
C VAL A 434 -1.80 19.09 31.42
N ALA A 435 -0.98 19.88 30.73
CA ALA A 435 0.47 19.84 30.78
C ALA A 435 1.03 21.17 31.30
N HIS A 436 1.96 21.10 32.24
CA HIS A 436 2.60 22.26 32.86
C HIS A 436 4.12 22.22 32.66
N GLN A 437 4.70 23.40 32.40
CA GLN A 437 6.10 23.67 32.73
C GLN A 437 6.13 24.50 34.02
N CYS A 438 6.93 24.07 34.98
CA CYS A 438 7.10 24.68 36.29
C CYS A 438 8.49 25.31 36.45
N ALA A 439 9.51 24.78 35.75
CA ALA A 439 10.89 25.25 35.83
C ALA A 439 11.10 26.63 35.19
N HIS A 440 10.45 26.90 34.06
CA HIS A 440 10.61 28.12 33.27
C HIS A 440 9.42 28.34 32.31
N PRO A 441 9.22 29.55 31.78
CA PRO A 441 8.33 29.80 30.64
C PRO A 441 8.64 28.87 29.45
N ARG A 442 7.61 28.50 28.69
CA ARG A 442 7.74 27.57 27.55
C ARG A 442 6.79 27.94 26.43
N HIS A 443 7.32 28.12 25.22
CA HIS A 443 6.50 28.17 24.03
C HIS A 443 6.06 26.77 23.62
N TRP A 444 4.79 26.46 23.86
CA TRP A 444 4.11 25.31 23.29
C TRP A 444 4.00 25.47 21.77
N ASN A 445 4.50 24.52 21.01
CA ASN A 445 4.40 24.55 19.56
C ASN A 445 3.09 23.91 19.06
N ASN A 446 2.75 24.14 17.80
CA ASN A 446 1.50 23.61 17.21
C ASN A 446 1.44 22.09 17.29
N PHE A 447 2.56 21.39 17.05
CA PHE A 447 2.62 19.93 17.11
C PHE A 447 2.32 19.40 18.53
N GLU A 448 2.90 19.99 19.59
CA GLU A 448 2.60 19.62 20.98
C GLU A 448 1.13 19.84 21.34
N THR A 449 0.55 20.92 20.81
CA THR A 449 -0.85 21.31 21.02
C THR A 449 -1.81 20.33 20.34
N GLU A 450 -1.55 20.00 19.07
CA GLU A 450 -2.32 19.02 18.29
C GLU A 450 -2.17 17.61 18.85
N LEU A 451 -0.96 17.21 19.23
CA LEU A 451 -0.64 15.91 19.84
C LEU A 451 -1.43 15.71 21.14
N LEU A 452 -1.41 16.70 22.04
CA LEU A 452 -2.12 16.61 23.32
C LEU A 452 -3.64 16.51 23.10
N LEU A 453 -4.19 17.28 22.15
CA LEU A 453 -5.61 17.21 21.79
C LEU A 453 -5.98 15.84 21.19
N GLN A 454 -5.16 15.30 20.28
CA GLN A 454 -5.40 13.98 19.69
C GLN A 454 -5.40 12.88 20.76
N LEU A 455 -4.45 12.92 21.70
CA LEU A 455 -4.42 12.00 22.83
C LEU A 455 -5.64 12.17 23.74
N ALA A 456 -6.06 13.40 24.06
CA ALA A 456 -7.28 13.65 24.84
C ALA A 456 -8.56 13.08 24.17
N ASN A 457 -8.64 13.14 22.84
CA ASN A 457 -9.72 12.50 22.08
C ASN A 457 -9.65 10.97 22.13
N GLN A 458 -8.45 10.36 22.09
CA GLN A 458 -8.30 8.90 22.25
C GLN A 458 -8.70 8.44 23.66
N ILE A 459 -8.32 9.20 24.70
CA ILE A 459 -8.77 8.95 26.08
C ILE A 459 -10.31 8.99 26.12
N GLY A 460 -10.95 10.03 25.56
CA GLY A 460 -12.41 10.15 25.53
C GLY A 460 -13.13 8.93 24.91
N ILE A 461 -12.55 8.36 23.85
CA ILE A 461 -13.05 7.12 23.24
C ILE A 461 -12.88 5.92 24.19
N ALA A 462 -11.68 5.73 24.76
CA ALA A 462 -11.39 4.62 25.68
C ALA A 462 -12.26 4.69 26.97
N LEU A 463 -12.45 5.89 27.52
CA LEU A 463 -13.36 6.15 28.64
C LEU A 463 -14.80 5.74 28.32
N SER A 464 -15.29 6.11 27.13
CA SER A 464 -16.65 5.76 26.68
C SER A 464 -16.83 4.25 26.53
N GLN A 465 -15.79 3.52 26.11
CA GLN A 465 -15.81 2.05 25.99
C GLN A 465 -15.78 1.36 27.36
N ALA A 466 -14.90 1.78 28.27
CA ALA A 466 -14.82 1.25 29.63
C ALA A 466 -16.14 1.44 30.39
N GLN A 467 -16.76 2.62 30.29
CA GLN A 467 -18.06 2.91 30.93
C GLN A 467 -19.20 2.05 30.36
N LEU A 468 -19.23 1.82 29.05
CA LEU A 468 -20.26 0.98 28.42
C LEU A 468 -20.13 -0.49 28.86
N LEU A 469 -18.90 -1.01 28.90
CA LEU A 469 -18.62 -2.38 29.34
C LEU A 469 -18.96 -2.61 30.82
N GLU A 470 -18.69 -1.62 31.69
CA GLU A 470 -19.07 -1.67 33.11
C GLU A 470 -20.60 -1.72 33.28
N GLN A 471 -21.35 -0.91 32.51
CA GLN A 471 -22.81 -0.93 32.50
C GLN A 471 -23.39 -2.27 32.00
N GLU A 472 -22.87 -2.81 30.90
CA GLU A 472 -23.28 -4.11 30.37
C GLU A 472 -23.02 -5.24 31.38
N THR A 473 -21.80 -5.29 31.93
CA THR A 473 -21.41 -6.28 32.95
C THR A 473 -22.37 -6.24 34.15
N ARG A 474 -22.71 -5.04 34.62
CA ARG A 474 -23.66 -4.85 35.72
C ARG A 474 -25.07 -5.34 35.37
N HIS A 475 -25.58 -5.01 34.19
CA HIS A 475 -26.89 -5.50 33.74
C HIS A 475 -26.95 -7.02 33.60
N VAL A 476 -25.89 -7.65 33.08
CA VAL A 476 -25.79 -9.12 33.01
C VAL A 476 -25.81 -9.75 34.40
N GLN A 477 -25.09 -9.17 35.38
CA GLN A 477 -25.12 -9.65 36.77
C GLN A 477 -26.50 -9.48 37.43
N GLU A 478 -27.16 -8.34 37.22
CA GLU A 478 -28.52 -8.08 37.74
C GLU A 478 -29.55 -9.04 37.13
N LEU A 479 -29.48 -9.32 35.83
CA LEU A 479 -30.32 -10.30 35.14
C LEU A 479 -30.07 -11.73 35.61
N ALA A 480 -28.81 -12.15 35.73
CA ALA A 480 -28.43 -13.48 36.22
C ALA A 480 -28.95 -13.72 37.65
N ARG A 481 -28.84 -12.71 38.52
CA ARG A 481 -29.40 -12.74 39.87
C ARG A 481 -30.93 -12.84 39.85
N SER A 482 -31.61 -12.01 39.09
CA SER A 482 -33.08 -12.01 38.98
C SER A 482 -33.64 -13.34 38.48
N ASN A 483 -32.97 -13.95 37.49
CA ASN A 483 -33.32 -15.29 36.99
C ASN A 483 -33.16 -16.36 38.08
N SER A 484 -32.08 -16.32 38.86
CA SER A 484 -31.84 -17.27 39.96
C SER A 484 -32.89 -17.14 41.08
N GLU A 485 -33.22 -15.90 41.46
CA GLU A 485 -34.28 -15.63 42.46
C GLU A 485 -35.65 -16.15 41.98
N LEU A 486 -35.96 -16.00 40.67
CA LEU A 486 -37.19 -16.51 40.07
C LEU A 486 -37.25 -18.05 40.00
N GLU A 487 -36.15 -18.72 39.65
CA GLU A 487 -36.09 -20.20 39.66
C GLU A 487 -36.24 -20.75 41.10
N GLN A 488 -35.62 -20.11 42.10
CA GLN A 488 -35.78 -20.49 43.51
C GLN A 488 -37.23 -20.28 43.99
N PHE A 489 -37.86 -19.15 43.65
CA PHE A 489 -39.26 -18.91 43.99
C PHE A 489 -40.19 -19.97 43.37
N ALA A 490 -40.00 -20.28 42.08
CA ALA A 490 -40.79 -21.30 41.38
C ALA A 490 -40.62 -22.69 42.02
N TYR A 491 -39.43 -23.04 42.49
CA TYR A 491 -39.18 -24.30 43.20
C TYR A 491 -39.94 -24.39 44.54
N VAL A 492 -39.81 -23.37 45.39
CA VAL A 492 -40.45 -23.35 46.73
C VAL A 492 -41.98 -23.31 46.60
N ALA A 493 -42.53 -22.40 45.79
CA ALA A 493 -43.96 -22.29 45.58
C ALA A 493 -44.57 -23.58 45.00
N SER A 494 -43.83 -24.29 44.14
CA SER A 494 -44.27 -25.58 43.59
C SER A 494 -44.32 -26.68 44.66
N HIS A 495 -43.32 -26.78 45.53
CA HIS A 495 -43.33 -27.73 46.64
C HIS A 495 -44.54 -27.51 47.55
N ASP A 496 -44.75 -26.27 47.97
CA ASP A 496 -45.79 -25.90 48.95
C ASP A 496 -47.22 -26.03 48.38
N LEU A 497 -47.39 -25.97 47.06
CA LEU A 497 -48.66 -26.25 46.39
C LEU A 497 -48.95 -27.75 46.23
N GLN A 498 -47.94 -28.62 46.18
CA GLN A 498 -48.15 -30.07 46.02
C GLN A 498 -48.71 -30.75 47.26
N GLU A 499 -48.28 -30.31 48.45
CA GLU A 499 -48.71 -30.90 49.72
C GLU A 499 -50.24 -30.83 49.95
N PRO A 500 -50.92 -29.65 49.88
CA PRO A 500 -52.36 -29.57 50.06
C PRO A 500 -53.13 -30.33 48.96
N LEU A 501 -52.65 -30.34 47.71
CA LEU A 501 -53.27 -31.09 46.62
C LEU A 501 -53.23 -32.60 46.84
N ARG A 502 -52.12 -33.12 47.37
CA ARG A 502 -51.96 -34.53 47.74
C ARG A 502 -52.96 -34.91 48.86
N MET A 503 -53.14 -34.04 49.85
CA MET A 503 -54.11 -34.25 50.93
C MET A 503 -55.55 -34.25 50.42
N VAL A 504 -55.94 -33.28 49.58
CA VAL A 504 -57.27 -33.22 48.96
C VAL A 504 -57.55 -34.48 48.13
N THR A 505 -56.60 -34.91 47.31
CA THR A 505 -56.73 -36.14 46.49
C THR A 505 -56.93 -37.38 47.37
N SER A 506 -56.14 -37.51 48.43
CA SER A 506 -56.20 -38.65 49.36
C SER A 506 -57.55 -38.73 50.10
N TYR A 507 -58.06 -37.60 50.61
CA TYR A 507 -59.35 -37.57 51.29
C TYR A 507 -60.53 -37.87 50.35
N LEU A 508 -60.51 -37.36 49.11
CA LEU A 508 -61.54 -37.66 48.11
C LEU A 508 -61.56 -39.16 47.76
N GLN A 509 -60.40 -39.78 47.55
CA GLN A 509 -60.28 -41.22 47.30
C GLN A 509 -60.69 -42.08 48.50
N LEU A 510 -60.46 -41.62 49.73
CA LEU A 510 -60.96 -42.29 50.94
C LEU A 510 -62.48 -42.18 51.06
N LEU A 511 -63.07 -41.04 50.67
CA LEU A 511 -64.51 -40.80 50.69
C LEU A 511 -65.22 -41.69 49.66
N GLU A 512 -64.72 -41.73 48.42
CA GLU A 512 -65.11 -42.65 47.35
C GLU A 512 -65.13 -44.11 47.84
N ARG A 513 -64.00 -44.60 48.38
CA ARG A 513 -63.88 -46.00 48.83
C ARG A 513 -64.76 -46.35 50.03
N LYS A 514 -64.98 -45.42 50.95
CA LYS A 514 -65.70 -45.67 52.21
C LYS A 514 -67.22 -45.57 52.06
N TYR A 515 -67.69 -44.73 51.14
CA TYR A 515 -69.13 -44.44 50.96
C TYR A 515 -69.67 -44.90 49.59
N SER A 516 -68.93 -45.70 48.82
CA SER A 516 -69.31 -46.20 47.47
C SER A 516 -70.69 -46.86 47.35
N SER A 517 -71.28 -47.35 48.45
CA SER A 517 -72.64 -47.91 48.49
C SER A 517 -73.72 -46.96 49.02
N GLN A 518 -73.34 -45.72 49.33
CA GLN A 518 -74.19 -44.66 49.91
C GLN A 518 -74.17 -43.35 49.09
N LEU A 519 -73.26 -43.24 48.12
CA LEU A 519 -73.18 -42.13 47.18
C LEU A 519 -74.19 -42.33 46.04
N ASP A 520 -74.70 -41.23 45.49
CA ASP A 520 -75.46 -41.24 44.23
C ASP A 520 -74.52 -40.98 43.04
N ALA A 521 -75.02 -41.25 41.82
CA ALA A 521 -74.23 -41.06 40.60
C ALA A 521 -73.75 -39.60 40.42
N THR A 522 -74.46 -38.62 41.01
CA THR A 522 -74.08 -37.21 41.01
C THR A 522 -72.86 -36.95 41.91
N ALA A 523 -72.84 -37.53 43.11
CA ALA A 523 -71.74 -37.41 44.06
C ALA A 523 -70.49 -38.11 43.53
N ASP A 524 -70.62 -39.30 42.94
CA ASP A 524 -69.51 -39.99 42.26
C ASP A 524 -68.94 -39.12 41.12
N GLN A 525 -69.79 -38.48 40.31
CA GLN A 525 -69.36 -37.56 39.25
C GLN A 525 -68.62 -36.34 39.81
N PHE A 526 -69.08 -35.74 40.91
CA PHE A 526 -68.38 -34.61 41.54
C PHE A 526 -67.04 -35.01 42.18
N ILE A 527 -66.96 -36.18 42.82
CA ILE A 527 -65.70 -36.70 43.38
C ILE A 527 -64.70 -36.94 42.24
N ASN A 528 -65.12 -37.57 41.14
CA ASN A 528 -64.28 -37.75 39.96
C ASN A 528 -63.76 -36.41 39.39
N TYR A 529 -64.63 -35.41 39.22
CA TYR A 529 -64.22 -34.08 38.76
C TYR A 529 -63.22 -33.38 39.70
N ALA A 530 -63.35 -33.57 41.01
CA ALA A 530 -62.46 -33.01 42.01
C ALA A 530 -61.10 -33.74 42.08
N VAL A 531 -61.10 -35.08 42.03
CA VAL A 531 -59.88 -35.92 41.95
C VAL A 531 -59.11 -35.63 40.67
N ASP A 532 -59.78 -35.54 39.52
CA ASP A 532 -59.15 -35.13 38.27
C ASP A 532 -58.68 -33.67 38.32
N GLY A 533 -59.39 -32.80 39.04
CA GLY A 533 -58.97 -31.42 39.31
C GLY A 533 -57.63 -31.37 40.04
N ALA A 534 -57.51 -32.12 41.13
CA ALA A 534 -56.30 -32.20 41.93
C ALA A 534 -55.14 -32.86 41.17
N ARG A 535 -55.39 -33.98 40.48
CA ARG A 535 -54.40 -34.66 39.62
C ARG A 535 -53.90 -33.76 38.48
N ARG A 536 -54.79 -32.96 37.85
CA ARG A 536 -54.39 -31.96 36.84
C ARG A 536 -53.48 -30.87 37.42
N MET A 537 -53.77 -30.36 38.61
CA MET A 537 -52.92 -29.36 39.27
C MET A 537 -51.56 -29.95 39.67
N GLN A 538 -51.54 -31.18 40.20
CA GLN A 538 -50.31 -31.89 40.52
C GLN A 538 -49.41 -32.08 39.28
N ASN A 539 -49.99 -32.44 38.13
CA ASN A 539 -49.25 -32.57 36.87
C ASN A 539 -48.71 -31.22 36.37
N LEU A 540 -49.49 -30.14 36.45
CA LEU A 540 -49.02 -28.78 36.10
C LEU A 540 -47.80 -28.35 36.94
N ILE A 541 -47.82 -28.63 38.24
CA ILE A 541 -46.74 -28.27 39.15
C ILE A 541 -45.50 -29.17 38.94
N ASN A 542 -45.69 -30.46 38.68
CA ASN A 542 -44.60 -31.36 38.31
C ASN A 542 -43.91 -30.91 37.01
N ASP A 543 -44.67 -30.55 35.98
CA ASP A 543 -44.12 -30.06 34.72
C ASP A 543 -43.37 -28.73 34.90
N LEU A 544 -43.88 -27.81 35.73
CA LEU A 544 -43.20 -26.55 36.06
C LEU A 544 -41.88 -26.80 36.83
N LEU A 545 -41.87 -27.73 37.79
CA LEU A 545 -40.66 -28.17 38.48
C LEU A 545 -39.65 -28.80 37.53
N ASN A 546 -40.10 -29.65 36.61
CA ASN A 546 -39.23 -30.28 35.61
C ASN A 546 -38.61 -29.22 34.69
N TYR A 547 -39.39 -28.24 34.23
CA TYR A 547 -38.90 -27.10 33.45
C TYR A 547 -37.86 -26.24 34.21
N SER A 548 -38.05 -26.02 35.50
CA SER A 548 -37.05 -25.37 36.36
C SER A 548 -35.77 -26.20 36.54
N ARG A 549 -35.88 -27.54 36.59
CA ARG A 549 -34.75 -28.45 36.89
C ARG A 549 -33.86 -28.81 35.69
N VAL A 550 -34.28 -28.55 34.44
CA VAL A 550 -33.53 -28.91 33.23
C VAL A 550 -32.06 -28.47 33.29
N THR A 551 -31.81 -27.23 33.75
CA THR A 551 -30.50 -26.60 33.87
C THR A 551 -29.75 -26.96 35.15
N THR A 552 -30.46 -27.19 36.26
CA THR A 552 -29.86 -27.30 37.62
C THR A 552 -29.64 -28.73 38.11
N ARG A 553 -30.23 -29.74 37.47
CA ARG A 553 -30.10 -31.17 37.86
C ARG A 553 -29.95 -32.14 36.67
N GLY A 554 -29.54 -31.66 35.51
CA GLY A 554 -29.20 -32.54 34.40
C GLY A 554 -28.02 -33.47 34.73
N GLN A 555 -28.02 -34.67 34.17
CA GLN A 555 -26.89 -35.60 34.25
C GLN A 555 -25.72 -35.05 33.39
N PRO A 556 -24.47 -35.49 33.61
CA PRO A 556 -23.39 -35.25 32.66
C PRO A 556 -23.76 -35.80 31.29
N PHE A 557 -23.30 -35.14 30.23
CA PHE A 557 -23.44 -35.66 28.88
C PHE A 557 -22.50 -36.85 28.69
N VAL A 558 -23.03 -37.92 28.09
CA VAL A 558 -22.32 -39.18 27.81
C VAL A 558 -22.65 -39.61 26.39
N GLU A 559 -21.85 -40.51 25.80
CA GLU A 559 -22.22 -41.14 24.53
C GLU A 559 -23.48 -42.01 24.74
N VAL A 560 -24.53 -41.71 23.96
CA VAL A 560 -25.82 -42.42 23.99
C VAL A 560 -26.18 -42.90 22.59
N ASP A 561 -26.61 -44.16 22.49
CA ASP A 561 -27.25 -44.68 21.29
C ASP A 561 -28.69 -44.14 21.21
N CYS A 562 -28.97 -43.30 20.21
CA CYS A 562 -30.30 -42.72 20.04
C CYS A 562 -31.39 -43.77 19.76
N ALA A 563 -31.05 -44.95 19.24
CA ALA A 563 -31.99 -46.05 19.05
C ALA A 563 -32.41 -46.69 20.39
N GLU A 564 -31.48 -46.82 21.35
CA GLU A 564 -31.82 -47.29 22.71
C GLU A 564 -32.71 -46.26 23.43
N ILE A 565 -32.33 -44.98 23.36
CA ILE A 565 -33.08 -43.85 23.94
C ILE A 565 -34.50 -43.74 23.35
N LEU A 566 -34.64 -43.87 22.03
CA LEU A 566 -35.95 -43.94 21.38
C LEU A 566 -36.74 -45.18 21.83
N GLY A 567 -36.07 -46.34 21.96
CA GLY A 567 -36.67 -47.56 22.48
C GLY A 567 -37.25 -47.41 23.89
N GLN A 568 -36.52 -46.71 24.78
CA GLN A 568 -36.99 -46.36 26.13
C GLN A 568 -38.22 -45.42 26.08
N ALA A 569 -38.20 -44.39 25.22
CA ALA A 569 -39.33 -43.48 25.04
C ALA A 569 -40.58 -44.19 24.50
N ILE A 570 -40.42 -45.12 23.55
CA ILE A 570 -41.50 -45.98 23.02
C ILE A 570 -42.05 -46.91 24.11
N ALA A 571 -41.17 -47.55 24.90
CA ALA A 571 -41.57 -48.41 26.01
C ALA A 571 -42.41 -47.66 27.07
N ASN A 572 -42.02 -46.41 27.40
CA ASN A 572 -42.78 -45.54 28.29
C ASN A 572 -44.18 -45.17 27.75
N LEU A 573 -44.37 -45.21 26.43
CA LEU A 573 -45.63 -44.88 25.75
C LEU A 573 -46.43 -46.09 25.29
N LYS A 574 -45.99 -47.32 25.59
CA LYS A 574 -46.56 -48.58 25.09
C LYS A 574 -48.09 -48.63 25.13
N PHE A 575 -48.71 -48.31 26.28
CA PHE A 575 -50.18 -48.34 26.42
C PHE A 575 -50.89 -47.33 25.52
N ALA A 576 -50.32 -46.12 25.34
CA ALA A 576 -50.89 -45.10 24.45
C ALA A 576 -50.73 -45.46 22.97
N ILE A 577 -49.65 -46.17 22.62
CA ILE A 577 -49.41 -46.72 21.28
C ILE A 577 -50.42 -47.83 20.98
N GLU A 578 -50.62 -48.77 21.91
CA GLU A 578 -51.59 -49.86 21.79
C GLU A 578 -53.04 -49.33 21.68
N ASP A 579 -53.46 -48.42 22.57
CA ASP A 579 -54.81 -47.80 22.57
C ASP A 579 -55.11 -47.02 21.27
N SER A 580 -54.11 -46.33 20.72
CA SER A 580 -54.28 -45.54 19.48
C SER A 580 -53.97 -46.30 18.19
N SER A 581 -53.48 -47.54 18.28
CA SER A 581 -52.93 -48.31 17.14
C SER A 581 -51.86 -47.53 16.36
N ALA A 582 -50.95 -46.86 17.07
CA ALA A 582 -49.92 -46.02 16.46
C ALA A 582 -48.85 -46.85 15.73
N GLU A 583 -48.51 -46.43 14.52
CA GLU A 583 -47.42 -46.99 13.72
C GLU A 583 -46.21 -46.08 13.86
N ILE A 584 -45.14 -46.57 14.52
CA ILE A 584 -43.89 -45.81 14.72
C ILE A 584 -42.79 -46.46 13.88
N THR A 585 -42.13 -45.65 13.06
CA THR A 585 -40.99 -46.03 12.21
C THR A 585 -39.81 -45.09 12.47
N TYR A 586 -38.59 -45.57 12.25
CA TYR A 586 -37.39 -44.74 12.37
C TYR A 586 -36.27 -45.20 11.44
N ASP A 587 -35.45 -44.26 11.00
CA ASP A 587 -34.26 -44.51 10.18
C ASP A 587 -33.05 -44.91 11.05
N HIS A 588 -31.85 -45.05 10.48
CA HIS A 588 -30.64 -45.26 11.28
C HIS A 588 -30.35 -44.04 12.17
N LEU A 589 -30.47 -44.20 13.49
CA LEU A 589 -30.18 -43.12 14.45
C LEU A 589 -28.70 -43.11 14.87
N PRO A 590 -28.10 -41.94 15.14
CA PRO A 590 -26.69 -41.82 15.49
C PRO A 590 -26.42 -42.10 16.98
N ILE A 591 -25.15 -42.38 17.30
CA ILE A 591 -24.61 -42.23 18.66
C ILE A 591 -24.19 -40.76 18.82
N ILE A 592 -24.61 -40.10 19.91
CA ILE A 592 -24.30 -38.69 20.19
C ILE A 592 -23.93 -38.48 21.66
N THR A 593 -23.26 -37.37 21.98
CA THR A 593 -23.00 -36.95 23.36
C THR A 593 -24.20 -36.17 23.91
N ALA A 594 -24.96 -36.75 24.85
CA ALA A 594 -26.17 -36.13 25.40
C ALA A 594 -26.51 -36.62 26.83
N ASP A 595 -27.49 -35.97 27.47
CA ASP A 595 -28.08 -36.43 28.73
C ASP A 595 -29.19 -37.46 28.40
N PRO A 596 -29.01 -38.76 28.71
CA PRO A 596 -29.94 -39.82 28.30
C PRO A 596 -31.35 -39.60 28.84
N ILE A 597 -31.50 -39.08 30.07
CA ILE A 597 -32.80 -38.88 30.70
C ILE A 597 -33.56 -37.75 30.00
N GLN A 598 -32.85 -36.65 29.69
CA GLN A 598 -33.45 -35.51 29.01
C GLN A 598 -33.75 -35.81 27.54
N LEU A 599 -32.89 -36.56 26.84
CA LEU A 599 -33.15 -36.95 25.45
C LEU A 599 -34.33 -37.93 25.32
N THR A 600 -34.44 -38.92 26.23
CA THR A 600 -35.65 -39.77 26.35
C THR A 600 -36.90 -38.92 26.56
N GLN A 601 -36.83 -37.87 27.39
CA GLN A 601 -37.95 -36.96 27.63
C GLN A 601 -38.34 -36.15 26.39
N VAL A 602 -37.38 -35.72 25.55
CA VAL A 602 -37.67 -35.03 24.28
C VAL A 602 -38.44 -35.95 23.33
N PHE A 603 -37.93 -37.16 23.07
CA PHE A 603 -38.62 -38.13 22.20
C PHE A 603 -40.00 -38.49 22.76
N GLN A 604 -40.11 -38.77 24.06
CA GLN A 604 -41.39 -39.11 24.70
C GLN A 604 -42.41 -37.97 24.56
N ASN A 605 -42.02 -36.71 24.75
CA ASN A 605 -42.92 -35.56 24.60
C ASN A 605 -43.38 -35.35 23.14
N LEU A 606 -42.48 -35.51 22.16
CA LEU A 606 -42.82 -35.34 20.75
C LEU A 606 -43.75 -36.47 20.26
N ILE A 607 -43.43 -37.74 20.58
CA ILE A 607 -44.25 -38.90 20.22
C ILE A 607 -45.62 -38.84 20.92
N ALA A 608 -45.67 -38.49 22.20
CA ALA A 608 -46.94 -38.35 22.93
C ALA A 608 -47.83 -37.24 22.35
N ASN A 609 -47.25 -36.14 21.85
CA ASN A 609 -48.00 -35.10 21.14
C ASN A 609 -48.55 -35.63 19.80
N ALA A 610 -47.75 -36.34 19.00
CA ALA A 610 -48.17 -36.92 17.74
C ALA A 610 -49.33 -37.95 17.90
N ILE A 611 -49.25 -38.84 18.89
CA ILE A 611 -50.35 -39.79 19.22
C ILE A 611 -51.64 -39.05 19.62
N LYS A 612 -51.49 -37.95 20.36
CA LYS A 612 -52.60 -37.18 20.94
C LYS A 612 -53.29 -36.28 19.94
N PHE A 613 -52.55 -35.62 19.05
CA PHE A 613 -53.07 -34.68 18.06
C PHE A 613 -53.39 -35.35 16.71
N ARG A 614 -53.89 -36.58 16.77
CA ARG A 614 -54.31 -37.39 15.61
C ARG A 614 -55.67 -36.98 15.02
N ARG A 615 -55.93 -37.44 13.81
CA ARG A 615 -57.25 -37.44 13.14
C ARG A 615 -57.98 -38.78 13.39
N ASP A 616 -59.07 -39.02 12.67
CA ASP A 616 -59.81 -40.29 12.66
C ASP A 616 -59.10 -41.44 11.91
N ILE A 617 -57.79 -41.32 11.67
CA ILE A 617 -56.91 -42.35 11.11
C ILE A 617 -55.81 -42.70 12.13
N ALA A 618 -55.29 -43.92 12.05
CA ALA A 618 -54.19 -44.37 12.90
C ALA A 618 -52.99 -43.40 12.82
N PRO A 619 -52.43 -42.96 13.96
CA PRO A 619 -51.30 -42.05 13.96
C PRO A 619 -50.06 -42.77 13.43
N ARG A 620 -49.48 -42.22 12.36
CA ARG A 620 -48.20 -42.65 11.77
C ARG A 620 -47.14 -41.66 12.19
N ILE A 621 -46.08 -42.16 12.81
CA ILE A 621 -44.99 -41.36 13.35
C ILE A 621 -43.68 -41.88 12.74
N HIS A 622 -42.89 -40.97 12.21
CA HIS A 622 -41.60 -41.29 11.60
C HIS A 622 -40.50 -40.43 12.24
N ILE A 623 -39.41 -41.07 12.67
CA ILE A 623 -38.25 -40.43 13.29
C ILE A 623 -37.03 -40.60 12.38
N GLY A 624 -36.53 -39.49 11.82
CA GLY A 624 -35.31 -39.46 11.01
C GLY A 624 -34.18 -38.70 11.70
N ALA A 625 -32.94 -38.99 11.34
CA ALA A 625 -31.76 -38.25 11.77
C ALA A 625 -30.77 -38.09 10.60
N PHE A 626 -30.34 -36.86 10.35
CA PHE A 626 -29.49 -36.48 9.22
C PHE A 626 -28.30 -35.67 9.71
N ARG A 627 -27.12 -35.89 9.12
CA ARG A 627 -25.95 -35.05 9.37
C ARG A 627 -25.95 -33.90 8.39
N ALA A 628 -25.71 -32.67 8.87
CA ALA A 628 -25.72 -31.47 8.03
C ALA A 628 -24.45 -31.33 7.16
N ASP A 629 -24.16 -32.33 6.30
CA ASP A 629 -23.02 -32.33 5.36
C ASP A 629 -23.28 -33.09 4.03
N GLU A 630 -24.46 -33.71 3.83
CA GLU A 630 -24.81 -34.32 2.53
C GLU A 630 -25.49 -33.32 1.59
N GLY A 631 -24.66 -32.53 0.89
CA GLY A 631 -25.11 -31.69 -0.22
C GLY A 631 -25.57 -32.49 -1.43
N ASP A 632 -26.70 -32.09 -2.03
CA ASP A 632 -27.32 -32.74 -3.18
C ASP A 632 -26.35 -32.83 -4.39
N GLY A 633 -25.93 -34.07 -4.68
CA GLY A 633 -24.89 -34.41 -5.64
C GLY A 633 -25.34 -35.42 -6.71
N GLY A 634 -26.59 -35.33 -7.17
CA GLY A 634 -27.16 -36.21 -8.21
C GLY A 634 -26.94 -35.69 -9.65
N GLN A 635 -26.13 -36.39 -10.45
CA GLN A 635 -25.82 -36.04 -11.85
C GLN A 635 -26.98 -36.25 -12.83
N GLY A 636 -27.04 -35.45 -13.92
CA GLY A 636 -27.92 -35.78 -15.06
C GLY A 636 -27.95 -34.84 -16.27
N GLY A 637 -27.02 -35.03 -17.23
CA GLY A 637 -27.32 -34.77 -18.66
C GLY A 637 -26.87 -33.42 -19.27
N GLN A 638 -25.92 -33.49 -20.22
CA GLN A 638 -25.53 -32.37 -21.08
C GLN A 638 -26.52 -32.15 -22.23
N GLY A 639 -26.71 -30.88 -22.63
CA GLY A 639 -26.71 -30.45 -24.03
C GLY A 639 -27.91 -30.80 -24.92
N GLY A 640 -28.87 -29.87 -25.03
CA GLY A 640 -29.87 -29.84 -26.11
C GLY A 640 -30.06 -28.40 -26.61
N GLN A 641 -29.99 -28.18 -27.93
CA GLN A 641 -29.91 -26.86 -28.54
C GLN A 641 -31.21 -26.04 -28.50
N GLY A 642 -31.04 -24.72 -28.59
CA GLY A 642 -32.07 -23.68 -28.44
C GLY A 642 -33.22 -23.68 -29.46
N GLY A 643 -34.25 -22.92 -29.09
CA GLY A 643 -35.52 -22.86 -29.83
C GLY A 643 -36.53 -21.86 -29.27
N ASN A 644 -36.15 -20.58 -29.26
CA ASN A 644 -36.98 -19.39 -29.53
C ASN A 644 -38.53 -19.48 -29.34
N LEU A 645 -39.11 -18.59 -28.49
CA LEU A 645 -40.24 -17.68 -28.79
C LEU A 645 -41.13 -17.33 -27.56
N ASP A 646 -40.80 -16.20 -26.91
CA ASP A 646 -41.63 -14.98 -26.79
C ASP A 646 -43.14 -15.00 -26.39
N LYS A 647 -43.48 -14.02 -25.52
CA LYS A 647 -44.82 -13.40 -25.22
C LYS A 647 -45.80 -14.17 -24.31
N ASP A 648 -46.67 -13.55 -23.48
CA ASP A 648 -46.94 -12.17 -22.99
C ASP A 648 -47.96 -12.28 -21.81
N VAL A 649 -48.15 -11.41 -20.80
CA VAL A 649 -47.39 -10.29 -20.19
C VAL A 649 -48.02 -9.92 -18.81
N SER A 650 -47.23 -9.50 -17.80
CA SER A 650 -47.65 -8.87 -16.50
C SER A 650 -48.43 -9.78 -15.49
N SER A 651 -48.53 -9.51 -14.17
CA SER A 651 -48.18 -8.33 -13.34
C SER A 651 -47.97 -8.67 -11.84
N THR A 652 -47.15 -7.86 -11.14
CA THR A 652 -47.26 -7.46 -9.70
C THR A 652 -47.33 -8.51 -8.56
N LEU A 653 -46.21 -8.69 -7.83
CA LEU A 653 -45.99 -8.33 -6.40
C LEU A 653 -44.97 -9.27 -5.71
N SER A 654 -43.81 -8.70 -5.35
CA SER A 654 -42.78 -9.38 -4.55
C SER A 654 -43.10 -9.34 -3.05
N PRO A 655 -42.80 -10.39 -2.26
CA PRO A 655 -42.70 -10.28 -0.80
C PRO A 655 -41.36 -9.64 -0.40
N PRO A 656 -41.27 -8.95 0.75
CA PRO A 656 -40.06 -8.24 1.17
C PRO A 656 -39.01 -9.18 1.79
N SER A 657 -37.76 -8.95 1.40
CA SER A 657 -36.56 -9.54 2.01
C SER A 657 -36.07 -8.71 3.21
N THR A 658 -36.19 -9.24 4.44
CA THR A 658 -35.45 -8.73 5.62
C THR A 658 -35.27 -9.80 6.68
N LEU A 659 -34.07 -10.39 6.77
CA LEU A 659 -33.37 -10.74 8.02
C LEU A 659 -31.97 -11.27 7.71
N SER A 660 -31.16 -10.40 7.09
CA SER A 660 -29.72 -10.58 6.98
C SER A 660 -29.05 -9.94 8.20
N THR A 661 -28.75 -10.74 9.23
CA THR A 661 -27.85 -10.36 10.32
C THR A 661 -26.57 -11.17 10.24
N GLN A 662 -25.45 -10.47 10.26
CA GLN A 662 -24.11 -11.03 10.15
C GLN A 662 -23.77 -11.84 11.39
N HIS A 663 -23.31 -13.08 11.21
CA HIS A 663 -22.41 -13.72 12.17
C HIS A 663 -21.09 -14.04 11.48
N SER A 664 -20.00 -13.68 12.15
CA SER A 664 -18.63 -13.85 11.73
C SER A 664 -18.25 -15.33 11.55
N ALA A 665 -17.29 -15.58 10.67
CA ALA A 665 -16.74 -16.91 10.44
C ALA A 665 -16.15 -17.51 11.73
N LEU A 666 -16.89 -18.45 12.30
CA LEU A 666 -16.44 -19.43 13.28
C LEU A 666 -16.86 -20.79 12.72
N SER A 667 -15.97 -21.77 12.81
CA SER A 667 -16.17 -23.13 12.30
C SER A 667 -17.50 -23.72 12.80
N THR A 668 -18.40 -24.06 11.88
CA THR A 668 -19.64 -24.76 12.20
C THR A 668 -19.31 -26.10 12.88
N PRO A 669 -19.82 -26.35 14.09
CA PRO A 669 -19.84 -27.71 14.63
C PRO A 669 -20.59 -28.60 13.65
N GLN A 670 -20.18 -29.86 13.50
CA GLN A 670 -21.03 -30.82 12.80
C GLN A 670 -22.28 -31.01 13.68
N GLU A 671 -23.48 -30.83 13.13
CA GLU A 671 -24.75 -30.96 13.85
C GLU A 671 -25.55 -32.14 13.32
N TRP A 672 -26.16 -32.89 14.23
CA TRP A 672 -27.17 -33.91 13.91
C TRP A 672 -28.56 -33.27 13.94
N LEU A 673 -29.25 -33.29 12.80
CA LEU A 673 -30.62 -32.84 12.61
C LEU A 673 -31.58 -34.03 12.77
N PHE A 674 -32.30 -34.06 13.87
CA PHE A 674 -33.40 -34.99 14.10
C PHE A 674 -34.71 -34.41 13.58
N CYS A 675 -35.59 -35.25 13.05
CA CYS A 675 -36.98 -34.89 12.80
C CYS A 675 -37.97 -35.95 13.28
N VAL A 676 -39.11 -35.51 13.80
CA VAL A 676 -40.24 -36.34 14.21
C VAL A 676 -41.48 -35.86 13.45
N SER A 677 -41.95 -36.66 12.50
CA SER A 677 -43.08 -36.36 11.63
C SER A 677 -44.32 -37.15 11.99
N ASP A 678 -45.49 -36.51 11.95
CA ASP A 678 -46.81 -37.10 12.22
C ASP A 678 -47.82 -36.83 11.08
N ASN A 679 -48.84 -37.68 10.96
CA ASN A 679 -50.00 -37.51 10.06
C ASN A 679 -51.23 -36.86 10.75
N GLY A 680 -51.00 -36.15 11.86
CA GLY A 680 -52.02 -35.59 12.75
C GLY A 680 -52.78 -34.40 12.19
N ILE A 681 -53.45 -33.65 13.05
CA ILE A 681 -54.28 -32.50 12.66
C ILE A 681 -53.48 -31.32 12.10
N GLY A 682 -52.19 -31.23 12.41
CA GLY A 682 -51.32 -30.10 12.06
C GLY A 682 -51.69 -28.80 12.78
N LEU A 683 -50.94 -27.72 12.50
CA LEU A 683 -51.15 -26.38 13.05
C LEU A 683 -50.89 -25.31 11.98
N GLU A 684 -51.49 -24.13 12.15
CA GLU A 684 -51.26 -22.98 11.29
C GLU A 684 -49.89 -22.34 11.61
N ALA A 685 -49.15 -21.92 10.58
CA ALA A 685 -47.80 -21.37 10.71
C ALA A 685 -47.68 -20.21 11.72
N GLN A 686 -48.73 -19.38 11.88
CA GLN A 686 -48.78 -18.29 12.87
C GLN A 686 -48.64 -18.73 14.34
N TYR A 687 -48.72 -20.03 14.62
CA TYR A 687 -48.53 -20.59 15.96
C TYR A 687 -47.18 -21.29 16.17
N ALA A 688 -46.34 -21.42 15.13
CA ALA A 688 -45.13 -22.24 15.15
C ALA A 688 -44.14 -21.86 16.28
N GLU A 689 -43.92 -20.56 16.54
CA GLU A 689 -43.09 -20.12 17.67
C GLU A 689 -43.84 -20.20 19.02
N ARG A 690 -45.16 -19.95 19.00
CA ARG A 690 -45.98 -19.80 20.21
C ARG A 690 -46.14 -21.13 20.96
N ILE A 691 -46.17 -22.27 20.28
CA ILE A 691 -46.35 -23.59 20.94
C ILE A 691 -45.20 -23.97 21.91
N PHE A 692 -44.04 -23.32 21.81
CA PHE A 692 -42.91 -23.53 22.71
C PHE A 692 -42.95 -22.62 23.96
N VAL A 693 -43.96 -21.74 24.08
CA VAL A 693 -44.16 -20.89 25.26
C VAL A 693 -44.90 -21.65 26.37
N ILE A 694 -44.45 -21.48 27.62
CA ILE A 694 -45.02 -22.15 28.80
C ILE A 694 -46.52 -21.84 28.91
N PHE A 695 -47.34 -22.86 29.18
CA PHE A 695 -48.80 -22.82 29.28
C PHE A 695 -49.56 -22.50 27.97
N GLN A 696 -48.88 -22.30 26.84
CA GLN A 696 -49.56 -22.02 25.57
C GLN A 696 -50.29 -23.27 25.04
N ARG A 697 -51.50 -23.06 24.51
CA ARG A 697 -52.36 -24.11 23.93
C ARG A 697 -53.13 -23.58 22.73
N LEU A 698 -53.30 -24.41 21.69
CA LEU A 698 -54.11 -24.08 20.51
C LEU A 698 -55.54 -24.64 20.57
N HIS A 699 -55.80 -25.61 21.45
CA HIS A 699 -57.10 -26.28 21.56
C HIS A 699 -57.61 -26.37 23.00
N GLY A 700 -58.93 -26.28 23.14
CA GLY A 700 -59.65 -26.32 24.42
C GLY A 700 -59.49 -27.63 25.19
N ARG A 701 -59.64 -27.56 26.52
CA ARG A 701 -59.41 -28.70 27.43
C ARG A 701 -60.32 -29.90 27.19
N SER A 702 -61.52 -29.69 26.67
CA SER A 702 -62.48 -30.76 26.33
C SER A 702 -62.09 -31.57 25.09
N LYS A 703 -61.27 -31.03 24.18
CA LYS A 703 -60.89 -31.71 22.93
C LYS A 703 -59.54 -32.45 23.03
N TYR A 704 -58.56 -31.90 23.75
CA TYR A 704 -57.26 -32.55 23.96
C TYR A 704 -56.71 -32.30 25.39
N PRO A 705 -56.38 -33.35 26.17
CA PRO A 705 -55.85 -33.24 27.53
C PRO A 705 -54.35 -32.84 27.55
N GLY A 706 -53.90 -32.12 28.58
CA GLY A 706 -52.49 -31.78 28.78
C GLY A 706 -52.23 -30.42 29.46
N THR A 707 -50.97 -30.18 29.82
CA THR A 707 -50.53 -29.02 30.61
C THR A 707 -50.15 -27.80 29.76
N GLY A 708 -49.58 -28.01 28.58
CA GLY A 708 -49.03 -26.93 27.74
C GLY A 708 -47.58 -26.55 28.08
N ILE A 709 -46.85 -27.43 28.77
CA ILE A 709 -45.46 -27.19 29.19
C ILE A 709 -44.46 -28.11 28.46
N GLY A 710 -44.89 -29.29 27.98
CA GLY A 710 -44.00 -30.30 27.39
C GLY A 710 -43.11 -29.83 26.22
N LEU A 711 -43.63 -29.00 25.30
CA LEU A 711 -42.81 -28.44 24.21
C LEU A 711 -41.81 -27.38 24.71
N ALA A 712 -42.17 -26.60 25.73
CA ALA A 712 -41.25 -25.67 26.38
C ALA A 712 -40.11 -26.41 27.10
N ILE A 713 -40.41 -27.58 27.70
CA ILE A 713 -39.38 -28.49 28.25
C ILE A 713 -38.46 -29.01 27.14
N CYS A 714 -39.01 -29.47 26.01
CA CYS A 714 -38.17 -29.88 24.88
C CYS A 714 -37.24 -28.76 24.41
N LYS A 715 -37.76 -27.54 24.27
CA LYS A 715 -36.95 -26.36 23.92
C LYS A 715 -35.82 -26.11 24.91
N LYS A 716 -36.11 -26.03 26.22
CA LYS A 716 -35.07 -25.81 27.25
C LYS A 716 -34.05 -26.96 27.34
N ILE A 717 -34.46 -28.21 27.05
CA ILE A 717 -33.54 -29.35 26.96
C ILE A 717 -32.60 -29.20 25.76
N ILE A 718 -33.13 -28.92 24.57
CA ILE A 718 -32.33 -28.81 23.36
C ILE A 718 -31.38 -27.60 23.43
N GLU A 719 -31.84 -26.47 23.98
CA GLU A 719 -31.00 -25.30 24.27
C GLU A 719 -29.87 -25.64 25.27
N ARG A 720 -30.13 -26.46 26.31
CA ARG A 720 -29.07 -26.97 27.21
C ARG A 720 -28.03 -27.82 26.49
N HIS A 721 -28.42 -28.56 25.45
CA HIS A 721 -27.49 -29.34 24.63
C HIS A 721 -26.78 -28.50 23.55
N GLY A 722 -26.99 -27.17 23.53
CA GLY A 722 -26.39 -26.27 22.54
C GLY A 722 -27.07 -26.27 21.18
N GLY A 723 -28.25 -26.89 21.05
CA GLY A 723 -29.01 -26.96 19.80
C GLY A 723 -30.26 -26.06 19.78
N ARG A 724 -31.01 -26.17 18.68
CA ARG A 724 -32.30 -25.48 18.42
C ARG A 724 -33.41 -26.48 18.07
N ILE A 725 -34.66 -26.13 18.37
CA ILE A 725 -35.89 -26.89 18.04
C ILE A 725 -36.91 -25.98 17.32
N TRP A 726 -37.60 -26.51 16.31
CA TRP A 726 -38.68 -25.82 15.58
C TRP A 726 -39.72 -26.82 15.04
N VAL A 727 -40.74 -26.31 14.34
CA VAL A 727 -41.80 -27.12 13.71
C VAL A 727 -42.12 -26.59 12.31
N GLU A 728 -42.34 -27.52 11.38
CA GLU A 728 -43.01 -27.28 10.11
C GLU A 728 -44.35 -28.02 10.14
N SER A 729 -45.45 -27.37 9.78
CA SER A 729 -46.77 -27.99 9.84
C SER A 729 -47.77 -27.25 8.97
N GLU A 730 -48.73 -28.00 8.44
CA GLU A 730 -49.87 -27.46 7.72
C GLU A 730 -51.15 -28.10 8.29
N SER A 731 -52.16 -27.26 8.50
CA SER A 731 -53.46 -27.68 9.02
C SER A 731 -54.11 -28.72 8.09
N GLY A 732 -54.38 -29.91 8.61
CA GLY A 732 -54.90 -31.02 7.80
C GLY A 732 -53.86 -31.76 6.97
N GLN A 733 -52.55 -31.54 7.17
CA GLN A 733 -51.48 -32.40 6.61
C GLN A 733 -50.64 -33.10 7.68
N GLY A 734 -50.45 -32.50 8.85
CA GLY A 734 -49.71 -33.08 9.98
C GLY A 734 -48.62 -32.14 10.48
N SER A 735 -47.76 -32.60 11.38
CA SER A 735 -46.67 -31.80 11.95
C SER A 735 -45.33 -32.52 11.82
N LYS A 736 -44.26 -31.75 11.59
CA LYS A 736 -42.88 -32.23 11.58
C LYS A 736 -42.04 -31.36 12.50
N PHE A 737 -41.69 -31.88 13.66
CA PHE A 737 -40.80 -31.23 14.61
C PHE A 737 -39.36 -31.54 14.24
N TYR A 738 -38.49 -30.54 14.28
CA TYR A 738 -37.06 -30.69 14.04
C TYR A 738 -36.28 -30.22 15.25
N PHE A 739 -35.20 -30.91 15.59
CA PHE A 739 -34.24 -30.42 16.56
C PHE A 739 -32.82 -30.79 16.17
N THR A 740 -31.86 -30.03 16.68
CA THR A 740 -30.42 -30.22 16.44
C THR A 740 -29.70 -30.59 17.72
N ILE A 741 -28.67 -31.41 17.63
CA ILE A 741 -27.67 -31.63 18.68
C ILE A 741 -26.28 -31.48 18.06
N PRO A 742 -25.38 -30.63 18.61
CA PRO A 742 -23.99 -30.56 18.18
C PRO A 742 -23.24 -31.86 18.44
N ASP A 743 -22.50 -32.31 17.44
CA ASP A 743 -21.61 -33.47 17.50
C ASP A 743 -20.34 -33.07 18.27
N GLN A 744 -20.31 -33.29 19.59
CA GLN A 744 -19.22 -32.88 20.48
C GLN A 744 -17.95 -33.73 20.31
N ALA A 745 -17.35 -33.67 19.14
CA ALA A 745 -15.99 -34.13 18.88
C ALA A 745 -14.93 -33.05 19.25
N GLY A 746 -14.91 -32.61 20.51
CA GLY A 746 -13.80 -31.83 21.06
C GLY A 746 -14.15 -30.65 21.97
N GLN A 747 -13.71 -30.74 23.22
CA GLN A 747 -13.44 -29.66 24.18
C GLN A 747 -14.58 -28.70 24.57
N GLN A 748 -14.94 -28.75 25.86
CA GLN A 748 -14.60 -27.64 26.75
C GLN A 748 -14.35 -28.14 28.18
N SER A 749 -13.33 -27.54 28.82
CA SER A 749 -12.97 -27.63 30.23
C SER A 749 -12.81 -26.21 30.75
#